data_AF-A0AAN3ACB8-F1
#
_entry.id   AF-A0AAN3ACB8-F1
#
_cell.length_a   1.000
_cell.length_b   1.000
_cell.length_c   1.000
_cell.angle_alpha   90.00
_cell.angle_beta   90.00
_cell.angle_gamma   90.00
#
_symmetry.space_group_name_H-M   'P 1'
#
loop_
_entity.id
_entity.type
_entity.pdbx_description
1 polymer ?
#
loop_
_entity_poly.entity_id
_entity_poly.type
_entity_poly.pdbx_seq_one_letter_code
_entity_poly.pdbx_strand_id
1 'polypeptide(L)'
;MKKYIGLVLVAMSGCILTVNAQQSFSYKNPLLPTELRVNDLLGRMTLEEKIAQIRHLHSWDVFDGQILNQEKLDKMCGGIGYGFFEGFPLTAASCRKTFREIQTYMVEKTRLGIPGFPVAESLHGVVHEGTTIYPQNIAMGSTFNPELAYEKTKHIAGELNTMGVKQVLAPCIDVVRDLRWGRVEESFGEDPFLCSKMAVAEVKGYMEHGISPMLKHYGPHGNPLGGLNLASVECGVRDLFDIYLKPFEAVLAETEIMAVMSSYNSWNRIPNSASRFMLTDILRNRFGFRGYVYSDWGVVSMLKTFHKTAADDFEAARQVLTAGMDVEASSSCYAVLADKIRNGEFDISYIDQAVRRVLRAKFELGLFEDPYQEQAVYRLPLRSKESVKLSRRIADESTVLLKNDGQLLPLNVRNLKSVAVIGPNADNVQFGDYTWSKKKEDGVTPLQGIKNLLGDRVKINYAKGCSLASLDTSGIAEAVDAARHSDVALIFVGSSSTAFVRHTQEPSTSGEGIDLSDISLTGAQEQLIREVFAVGKPVVVILVAGKPFAIPWVKENIPAILAQWYAGEQEGNSIADILFGNVNPSGKLTFSFPQSTGHLPVYYNYLPTDKGYYKEPGTYEKPGRDYVFSNSSPLWAFGYGLSYTQFEYLKAVTDKELYQANDTVCVTVQLKNTGKRTGKEVIQVYMRDVVSSVMTQVKQLKGFRKVDLLPGQTRETTIMIPVHEFYLTDDLGNRYLESGKFELQVGTSSDRIYFNLPVYIGSSGKGGQTVSGTSFKSRTDGKVIQVKGTVRDIQATPLARVKVQSEESGESALTDYRGTYTIKVKDNGRLIFSKKGFADKTIEVEGQTDVSIQMAKGE
;
A
#
# COMPACT_ATOMS: atom_id res chain seq x y z
N MET A 1 85.26 20.23 24.46
CA MET A 1 86.34 19.57 23.69
C MET A 1 85.80 18.25 23.15
N LYS A 2 86.18 17.97 21.90
CA LYS A 2 85.78 16.86 21.04
C LYS A 2 86.26 15.48 21.56
N LYS A 3 85.44 14.45 21.27
CA LYS A 3 85.81 13.10 20.74
C LYS A 3 86.43 12.09 21.74
N TYR A 4 85.76 10.95 22.00
CA TYR A 4 85.84 9.61 21.33
C TYR A 4 87.01 8.74 21.87
N ILE A 5 87.04 7.40 21.90
CA ILE A 5 86.25 6.23 21.47
C ILE A 5 86.93 5.00 22.12
N GLY A 6 86.22 3.89 22.34
CA GLY A 6 86.80 2.57 21.99
C GLY A 6 86.60 1.38 22.94
N LEU A 7 85.63 0.51 22.57
CA LEU A 7 85.58 -0.98 22.60
C LEU A 7 86.01 -1.75 23.87
N VAL A 8 85.23 -2.72 24.39
CA VAL A 8 85.24 -4.13 23.93
C VAL A 8 84.16 -5.02 24.66
N LEU A 9 83.50 -5.88 23.86
CA LEU A 9 82.89 -7.24 24.06
C LEU A 9 81.75 -7.60 25.08
N VAL A 10 80.64 -8.08 24.48
CA VAL A 10 79.93 -9.40 24.61
C VAL A 10 79.11 -9.74 25.87
N ALA A 11 77.79 -9.90 25.68
CA ALA A 11 77.10 -11.21 25.65
C ALA A 11 75.60 -11.06 25.36
N MET A 12 75.13 -11.73 24.30
CA MET A 12 73.71 -11.93 24.00
C MET A 12 73.07 -12.89 25.01
N SER A 13 71.90 -12.54 25.51
CA SER A 13 70.85 -13.50 25.89
C SER A 13 69.52 -12.93 25.41
N GLY A 14 68.88 -13.67 24.52
CA GLY A 14 67.64 -13.30 23.88
C GLY A 14 66.47 -13.33 24.84
N CYS A 15 65.73 -12.22 24.89
CA CYS A 15 64.32 -12.23 25.23
C CYS A 15 63.54 -12.22 23.91
N ILE A 16 63.14 -13.41 23.45
CA ILE A 16 62.04 -13.53 22.50
C ILE A 16 60.78 -13.16 23.28
N LEU A 17 60.31 -11.94 23.11
CA LEU A 17 58.94 -11.57 23.46
C LEU A 17 58.02 -12.25 22.45
N THR A 18 57.51 -13.43 22.81
CA THR A 18 56.34 -14.00 22.14
C THR A 18 55.13 -13.14 22.47
N VAL A 19 54.86 -12.15 21.62
CA VAL A 19 53.54 -11.54 21.53
C VAL A 19 52.61 -12.62 20.99
N ASN A 20 51.91 -13.33 21.87
CA ASN A 20 50.73 -14.11 21.50
C ASN A 20 49.64 -13.12 21.06
N ALA A 21 49.74 -12.63 19.82
CA ALA A 21 48.61 -12.04 19.13
C ALA A 21 47.61 -13.17 18.91
N GLN A 22 46.65 -13.31 19.82
CA GLN A 22 45.50 -14.18 19.60
C GLN A 22 44.86 -13.71 18.29
N GLN A 23 44.97 -14.56 17.25
CA GLN A 23 44.56 -14.22 15.89
C GLN A 23 43.07 -13.91 15.93
N SER A 24 42.71 -12.62 15.93
CA SER A 24 41.32 -12.18 15.95
C SER A 24 40.63 -12.75 14.71
N PHE A 25 39.57 -13.54 14.90
CA PHE A 25 38.85 -14.18 13.78
C PHE A 25 38.41 -13.11 12.78
N SER A 26 38.59 -13.38 11.47
CA SER A 26 38.30 -12.39 10.43
C SER A 26 36.85 -11.89 10.48
N TYR A 27 35.88 -12.76 10.77
CA TYR A 27 34.49 -12.34 10.91
C TYR A 27 34.23 -11.33 12.06
N LYS A 28 35.11 -11.24 13.06
CA LYS A 28 35.03 -10.27 14.15
C LYS A 28 35.71 -8.94 13.83
N ASN A 29 36.40 -8.80 12.70
CA ASN A 29 37.05 -7.56 12.31
C ASN A 29 36.10 -6.69 11.47
N PRO A 30 35.60 -5.55 12.01
CA PRO A 30 34.66 -4.69 11.30
C PRO A 30 35.29 -3.96 10.10
N LEU A 31 36.62 -3.93 9.99
CA LEU A 31 37.33 -3.29 8.88
C LEU A 31 37.37 -4.16 7.61
N LEU A 32 36.97 -5.43 7.69
CA LEU A 32 36.92 -6.32 6.53
C LEU A 32 35.58 -6.19 5.79
N PRO A 33 35.58 -6.30 4.44
CA PRO A 33 34.35 -6.38 3.66
C PRO A 33 33.40 -7.46 4.17
N THR A 34 32.09 -7.16 4.16
CA THR A 34 31.03 -8.07 4.63
C THR A 34 31.17 -9.47 4.07
N GLU A 35 31.42 -9.63 2.76
CA GLU A 35 31.55 -10.97 2.16
C GLU A 35 32.72 -11.79 2.71
N LEU A 36 33.84 -11.16 3.09
CA LEU A 36 34.95 -11.88 3.72
C LEU A 36 34.57 -12.36 5.11
N ARG A 37 33.83 -11.52 5.86
CA ARG A 37 33.34 -11.86 7.21
C ARG A 37 32.31 -12.98 7.16
N VAL A 38 31.38 -12.92 6.20
CA VAL A 38 30.38 -13.97 5.98
C VAL A 38 31.04 -15.29 5.61
N ASN A 39 32.00 -15.29 4.67
CA ASN A 39 32.70 -16.51 4.26
C ASN A 39 33.49 -17.14 5.41
N ASP A 40 34.22 -16.33 6.19
CA ASP A 40 34.98 -16.81 7.34
C ASP A 40 34.04 -17.40 8.42
N LEU A 41 32.94 -16.72 8.75
CA LEU A 41 32.00 -17.21 9.74
C LEU A 41 31.30 -18.49 9.27
N LEU A 42 30.78 -18.50 8.04
CA LEU A 42 30.06 -19.65 7.48
C LEU A 42 30.94 -20.91 7.44
N GLY A 43 32.23 -20.76 7.10
CA GLY A 43 33.20 -21.86 7.07
C GLY A 43 33.54 -22.43 8.46
N ARG A 44 33.19 -21.73 9.54
CA ARG A 44 33.40 -22.16 10.93
C ARG A 44 32.18 -22.82 11.55
N MET A 45 31.00 -22.70 10.94
CA MET A 45 29.74 -23.18 11.50
C MET A 45 29.53 -24.68 11.30
N THR A 46 29.00 -25.35 12.31
CA THR A 46 28.45 -26.70 12.16
C THR A 46 27.12 -26.67 11.39
N LEU A 47 26.64 -27.84 10.98
CA LEU A 47 25.35 -27.95 10.32
C LEU A 47 24.19 -27.50 11.22
N GLU A 48 24.23 -27.84 12.50
CA GLU A 48 23.22 -27.45 13.49
C GLU A 48 23.20 -25.94 13.70
N GLU A 49 24.37 -25.31 13.81
CA GLU A 49 24.48 -23.86 13.93
C GLU A 49 23.94 -23.16 12.68
N LYS A 50 24.19 -23.72 11.48
CA LYS A 50 23.64 -23.21 10.22
C LYS A 50 22.11 -23.27 10.22
N ILE A 51 21.53 -24.42 10.57
CA ILE A 51 20.07 -24.59 10.64
C ILE A 51 19.45 -23.67 11.71
N ALA A 52 20.08 -23.51 12.87
CA ALA A 52 19.59 -22.61 13.92
C ALA A 52 19.59 -21.13 13.49
N GLN A 53 20.54 -20.71 12.65
CA GLN A 53 20.60 -19.33 12.14
C GLN A 53 19.48 -18.97 11.16
N ILE A 54 18.79 -19.95 10.59
CA ILE A 54 17.65 -19.75 9.69
C ILE A 54 16.31 -20.16 10.33
N ARG A 55 16.27 -20.19 11.66
CA ARG A 55 15.08 -20.52 12.45
C ARG A 55 14.86 -19.50 13.56
N HIS A 56 13.61 -19.47 14.02
CA HIS A 56 13.19 -18.68 15.17
C HIS A 56 13.39 -19.45 16.49
N LEU A 57 13.85 -18.74 17.52
CA LEU A 57 13.67 -19.13 18.91
C LEU A 57 12.36 -18.52 19.39
N HIS A 58 11.32 -19.33 19.56
CA HIS A 58 9.98 -18.82 19.82
C HIS A 58 9.72 -18.50 21.27
N SER A 59 8.84 -17.52 21.48
CA SER A 59 8.48 -17.04 22.82
C SER A 59 7.88 -18.15 23.72
N TRP A 60 7.02 -19.02 23.19
CA TRP A 60 6.44 -20.12 23.96
C TRP A 60 7.46 -21.18 24.40
N ASP A 61 8.64 -21.23 23.77
CA ASP A 61 9.70 -22.16 24.14
C ASP A 61 10.55 -21.66 25.32
N VAL A 62 10.58 -20.34 25.58
CA VAL A 62 11.53 -19.72 26.52
C VAL A 62 10.91 -18.87 27.62
N PHE A 63 9.64 -18.47 27.49
CA PHE A 63 8.96 -17.65 28.49
C PHE A 63 8.00 -18.45 29.38
N ASP A 64 7.76 -17.93 30.59
CA ASP A 64 6.64 -18.25 31.47
C ASP A 64 5.84 -16.95 31.69
N GLY A 65 4.81 -16.75 30.87
CA GLY A 65 4.10 -15.47 30.82
C GLY A 65 5.03 -14.34 30.40
N GLN A 66 5.22 -13.34 31.27
CA GLN A 66 6.09 -12.18 31.00
C GLN A 66 7.54 -12.35 31.46
N ILE A 67 7.93 -13.55 31.93
CA ILE A 67 9.25 -13.79 32.55
C ILE A 67 10.05 -14.73 31.66
N LEU A 68 11.30 -14.38 31.36
CA LEU A 68 12.25 -15.28 30.71
C LEU A 68 12.63 -16.42 31.65
N ASN A 69 12.43 -17.65 31.21
CA ASN A 69 12.87 -18.83 31.94
C ASN A 69 14.24 -19.27 31.42
N GLN A 70 15.28 -19.07 32.23
CA GLN A 70 16.66 -19.37 31.86
C GLN A 70 16.90 -20.87 31.64
N GLU A 71 16.24 -21.76 32.39
CA GLU A 71 16.37 -23.21 32.19
C GLU A 71 15.76 -23.65 30.86
N LYS A 72 14.60 -23.08 30.50
CA LYS A 72 13.99 -23.32 29.19
C LYS A 72 14.86 -22.80 28.06
N LEU A 73 15.42 -21.59 28.20
CA LEU A 73 16.35 -21.02 27.23
C LEU A 73 17.58 -21.91 27.04
N ASP A 74 18.25 -22.30 28.13
CA ASP A 74 19.43 -23.17 28.11
C ASP A 74 19.10 -24.52 27.45
N LYS A 75 17.94 -25.11 27.78
CA LYS A 75 17.49 -26.39 27.21
C LYS A 75 17.16 -26.29 25.72
N MET A 76 16.47 -25.24 25.30
CA MET A 76 16.04 -25.04 23.91
C MET A 76 17.23 -24.74 23.00
N CYS A 77 18.18 -23.94 23.49
CA CYS A 77 19.35 -23.56 22.71
C CYS A 77 20.47 -24.61 22.76
N GLY A 78 20.68 -25.30 23.87
CA GLY A 78 21.71 -26.35 23.98
C GLY A 78 23.13 -25.88 23.65
N GLY A 79 23.44 -24.59 23.88
CA GLY A 79 24.71 -23.95 23.52
C GLY A 79 24.80 -23.45 22.07
N ILE A 80 23.72 -23.56 21.29
CA ILE A 80 23.63 -23.10 19.89
C ILE A 80 22.86 -21.78 19.83
N GLY A 81 23.38 -20.82 19.06
CA GLY A 81 22.74 -19.53 18.83
C GLY A 81 21.69 -19.61 17.73
N TYR A 82 20.49 -19.10 18.00
CA TYR A 82 19.40 -19.01 17.03
C TYR A 82 19.46 -17.71 16.21
N GLY A 83 18.90 -17.74 15.00
CA GLY A 83 18.94 -16.63 14.07
C GLY A 83 18.13 -15.42 14.53
N PHE A 84 16.96 -15.69 15.11
CA PHE A 84 15.88 -14.75 15.39
C PHE A 84 15.21 -15.11 16.71
N PHE A 85 14.68 -14.12 17.43
CA PHE A 85 13.86 -14.31 18.61
C PHE A 85 12.90 -13.12 18.81
N GLU A 86 11.77 -13.38 19.45
CA GLU A 86 10.70 -12.42 19.69
C GLU A 86 10.26 -12.43 21.16
N GLY A 87 9.59 -11.35 21.57
CA GLY A 87 9.13 -11.17 22.95
C GLY A 87 7.64 -10.91 23.07
N PHE A 88 6.78 -11.41 22.17
CA PHE A 88 5.36 -11.02 22.14
C PHE A 88 4.59 -11.06 23.47
N PRO A 89 4.87 -11.97 24.42
CA PRO A 89 4.22 -11.92 25.74
C PRO A 89 4.63 -10.72 26.61
N LEU A 90 5.76 -10.08 26.33
CA LEU A 90 6.39 -9.05 27.14
C LEU A 90 5.72 -7.69 26.97
N THR A 91 5.69 -6.91 28.05
CA THR A 91 5.43 -5.46 27.98
C THR A 91 6.62 -4.74 27.34
N ALA A 92 6.39 -3.58 26.73
CA ALA A 92 7.46 -2.80 26.10
C ALA A 92 8.57 -2.43 27.09
N ALA A 93 8.21 -2.09 28.33
CA ALA A 93 9.16 -1.74 29.39
C ALA A 93 10.08 -2.91 29.79
N SER A 94 9.61 -4.15 29.68
CA SER A 94 10.39 -5.35 30.02
C SER A 94 11.27 -5.87 28.88
N CYS A 95 11.00 -5.47 27.64
CA CYS A 95 11.70 -5.98 26.45
C CYS A 95 13.20 -5.73 26.50
N ARG A 96 13.64 -4.51 26.83
CA ARG A 96 15.06 -4.13 26.79
C ARG A 96 15.94 -5.05 27.64
N LYS A 97 15.52 -5.28 28.89
CA LYS A 97 16.24 -6.17 29.81
C LYS A 97 16.26 -7.60 29.26
N THR A 98 15.10 -8.09 28.83
CA THR A 98 14.91 -9.49 28.44
C THR A 98 15.60 -9.83 27.13
N PHE A 99 15.53 -8.97 26.12
CA PHE A 99 16.26 -9.12 24.87
C PHE A 99 17.76 -9.03 25.07
N ARG A 100 18.23 -8.20 26.01
CA ARG A 100 19.64 -8.19 26.40
C ARG A 100 20.07 -9.52 27.00
N GLU A 101 19.26 -10.13 27.89
CA GLU A 101 19.57 -11.45 28.47
C GLU A 101 19.65 -12.55 27.41
N ILE A 102 18.71 -12.60 26.47
CA ILE A 102 18.76 -13.54 25.34
C ILE A 102 19.98 -13.27 24.46
N GLN A 103 20.28 -12.01 24.13
CA GLN A 103 21.49 -11.68 23.34
C GLN A 103 22.77 -12.07 24.06
N THR A 104 22.85 -11.87 25.38
CA THR A 104 24.01 -12.30 26.17
C THR A 104 24.19 -13.82 26.08
N TYR A 105 23.10 -14.60 26.11
CA TYR A 105 23.18 -16.03 25.82
C TYR A 105 23.78 -16.28 24.42
N MET A 106 23.21 -15.66 23.38
CA MET A 106 23.63 -15.86 21.99
C MET A 106 25.10 -15.49 21.77
N VAL A 107 25.59 -14.42 22.38
CA VAL A 107 26.93 -13.86 22.15
C VAL A 107 27.99 -14.50 23.05
N GLU A 108 27.68 -14.76 24.32
CA GLU A 108 28.68 -15.13 25.33
C GLU A 108 28.66 -16.61 25.70
N LYS A 109 27.52 -17.30 25.55
CA LYS A 109 27.36 -18.72 25.91
C LYS A 109 27.38 -19.68 24.71
N THR A 110 27.52 -19.16 23.48
CA THR A 110 27.64 -19.99 22.26
C THR A 110 29.05 -19.93 21.68
N ARG A 111 29.44 -20.97 20.95
CA ARG A 111 30.82 -21.15 20.46
C ARG A 111 31.31 -20.02 19.54
N LEU A 112 30.44 -19.50 18.67
CA LEU A 112 30.79 -18.50 17.66
C LEU A 112 30.32 -17.08 18.04
N GLY A 113 29.48 -16.94 19.07
CA GLY A 113 28.97 -15.65 19.54
C GLY A 113 28.20 -14.89 18.47
N ILE A 114 27.32 -15.57 17.73
CA ILE A 114 26.53 -14.96 16.65
C ILE A 114 25.28 -14.33 17.28
N PRO A 115 25.09 -12.99 17.19
CA PRO A 115 23.92 -12.35 17.76
C PRO A 115 22.64 -12.74 17.00
N GLY A 116 21.52 -12.87 17.71
CA GLY A 116 20.20 -13.07 17.11
C GLY A 116 19.55 -11.74 16.73
N PHE A 117 18.63 -11.74 15.77
CA PHE A 117 17.75 -10.60 15.54
C PHE A 117 16.63 -10.60 16.59
N PRO A 118 16.52 -9.57 17.45
CA PRO A 118 15.31 -9.33 18.22
C PRO A 118 14.24 -8.74 17.30
N VAL A 119 13.12 -9.44 17.16
CA VAL A 119 12.04 -9.16 16.22
C VAL A 119 10.80 -8.63 16.95
N ALA A 120 10.12 -7.65 16.36
CA ALA A 120 8.79 -7.20 16.79
C ALA A 120 7.85 -6.93 15.60
N GLU A 121 6.55 -6.85 15.89
CA GLU A 121 5.55 -6.31 14.97
C GLU A 121 5.43 -4.79 15.17
N SER A 122 5.22 -4.03 14.08
CA SER A 122 5.12 -2.56 14.17
C SER A 122 4.26 -1.88 13.08
N LEU A 123 3.20 -2.54 12.61
CA LEU A 123 2.36 -2.07 11.49
C LEU A 123 1.93 -0.59 11.62
N HIS A 124 1.33 -0.23 12.75
CA HIS A 124 0.90 1.14 13.08
C HIS A 124 1.33 1.58 14.49
N GLY A 125 2.45 1.05 14.95
CA GLY A 125 2.90 1.19 16.34
C GLY A 125 3.46 -0.15 16.81
N VAL A 126 4.38 -0.12 17.78
CA VAL A 126 5.00 -1.36 18.26
C VAL A 126 3.96 -2.20 19.00
N VAL A 127 3.85 -3.49 18.70
CA VAL A 127 2.82 -4.38 19.28
C VAL A 127 3.26 -4.91 20.64
N HIS A 128 3.54 -4.01 21.57
CA HIS A 128 3.92 -4.32 22.96
C HIS A 128 3.27 -3.32 23.92
N GLU A 129 2.76 -3.82 25.04
CA GLU A 129 2.02 -3.00 26.00
C GLU A 129 2.83 -1.79 26.49
N GLY A 130 2.22 -0.60 26.38
CA GLY A 130 2.79 0.68 26.82
C GLY A 130 3.43 1.54 25.73
N THR A 131 3.39 1.13 24.46
CA THR A 131 3.86 1.92 23.30
C THR A 131 2.74 2.78 22.71
N THR A 132 3.07 3.77 21.87
CA THR A 132 2.06 4.57 21.16
C THR A 132 1.32 3.75 20.10
N ILE A 133 -0.01 3.90 20.03
CA ILE A 133 -0.85 3.35 18.96
C ILE A 133 -1.21 4.46 17.97
N TYR A 134 -0.74 4.34 16.73
CA TYR A 134 -0.99 5.30 15.64
C TYR A 134 -2.24 4.90 14.84
N PRO A 135 -2.75 5.78 13.96
CA PRO A 135 -3.75 5.38 12.97
C PRO A 135 -3.25 4.25 12.08
N GLN A 136 -4.16 3.33 11.74
CA GLN A 136 -3.91 2.18 10.90
C GLN A 136 -3.56 2.60 9.45
N ASN A 137 -2.97 1.72 8.64
CA ASN A 137 -2.42 2.08 7.32
C ASN A 137 -3.45 2.64 6.33
N ILE A 138 -4.72 2.20 6.36
CA ILE A 138 -5.80 2.82 5.56
C ILE A 138 -5.99 4.31 5.91
N ALA A 139 -5.86 4.67 7.19
CA ALA A 139 -5.90 6.06 7.64
C ALA A 139 -4.63 6.80 7.22
N MET A 140 -3.45 6.20 7.40
CA MET A 140 -2.19 6.78 6.96
C MET A 140 -2.21 7.07 5.45
N GLY A 141 -2.68 6.14 4.62
CA GLY A 141 -2.87 6.32 3.18
C GLY A 141 -3.76 7.52 2.87
N SER A 142 -4.89 7.64 3.59
CA SER A 142 -5.87 8.72 3.40
C SER A 142 -5.33 10.12 3.69
N THR A 143 -4.18 10.22 4.34
CA THR A 143 -3.50 11.51 4.51
C THR A 143 -2.91 12.05 3.21
N PHE A 144 -2.57 11.20 2.23
CA PHE A 144 -1.76 11.54 1.04
C PHE A 144 -0.49 12.33 1.41
N ASN A 145 0.16 11.95 2.51
CA ASN A 145 1.30 12.64 3.09
C ASN A 145 2.43 11.66 3.47
N PRO A 146 3.34 11.33 2.52
CA PRO A 146 4.47 10.44 2.78
C PRO A 146 5.40 10.95 3.88
N GLU A 147 5.50 12.27 4.08
CA GLU A 147 6.29 12.84 5.17
C GLU A 147 5.75 12.43 6.56
N LEU A 148 4.42 12.29 6.70
CA LEU A 148 3.84 11.73 7.93
C LEU A 148 4.14 10.24 8.11
N ALA A 149 4.24 9.47 7.02
CA ALA A 149 4.56 8.04 7.08
C ALA A 149 6.02 7.81 7.52
N TYR A 150 6.93 8.66 7.01
CA TYR A 150 8.32 8.73 7.47
C TYR A 150 8.40 9.10 8.96
N GLU A 151 7.72 10.18 9.39
CA GLU A 151 7.77 10.58 10.80
C GLU A 151 7.14 9.52 11.73
N LYS A 152 6.05 8.85 11.29
CA LYS A 152 5.43 7.74 12.04
C LYS A 152 6.47 6.67 12.35
N THR A 153 7.15 6.18 11.32
CA THR A 153 8.10 5.07 11.44
C THR A 153 9.42 5.46 12.10
N LYS A 154 9.86 6.71 11.95
CA LYS A 154 10.93 7.29 12.76
C LYS A 154 10.59 7.22 14.25
N HIS A 155 9.41 7.68 14.66
CA HIS A 155 9.02 7.62 16.07
C HIS A 155 8.89 6.18 16.58
N ILE A 156 8.31 5.28 15.79
CA ILE A 156 8.26 3.84 16.09
C ILE A 156 9.68 3.29 16.27
N ALA A 157 10.63 3.65 15.39
CA ALA A 157 12.03 3.25 15.51
C ALA A 157 12.67 3.73 16.83
N GLY A 158 12.30 4.92 17.30
CA GLY A 158 12.72 5.43 18.60
C GLY A 158 12.26 4.56 19.77
N GLU A 159 11.02 4.07 19.75
CA GLU A 159 10.49 3.14 20.78
C GLU A 159 11.13 1.75 20.67
N LEU A 160 11.31 1.24 19.46
CA LEU A 160 11.97 -0.05 19.19
C LEU A 160 13.42 -0.07 19.69
N ASN A 161 14.19 1.00 19.45
CA ASN A 161 15.55 1.13 19.95
C ASN A 161 15.58 1.18 21.49
N THR A 162 14.57 1.80 22.13
CA THR A 162 14.40 1.77 23.60
C THR A 162 14.13 0.36 24.10
N MET A 163 13.39 -0.45 23.34
CA MET A 163 13.08 -1.85 23.65
C MET A 163 14.23 -2.82 23.31
N GLY A 164 15.25 -2.38 22.56
CA GLY A 164 16.31 -3.27 22.06
C GLY A 164 15.85 -4.18 20.92
N VAL A 165 14.90 -3.73 20.09
CA VAL A 165 14.49 -4.42 18.86
C VAL A 165 15.37 -3.97 17.69
N LYS A 166 15.87 -4.91 16.88
CA LYS A 166 16.64 -4.57 15.67
C LYS A 166 15.84 -4.72 14.39
N GLN A 167 14.81 -5.57 14.39
CA GLN A 167 14.07 -5.92 13.19
C GLN A 167 12.57 -5.88 13.42
N VAL A 168 11.85 -5.39 12.41
CA VAL A 168 10.39 -5.34 12.43
C VAL A 168 9.77 -6.06 11.25
N LEU A 169 8.61 -6.67 11.51
CA LEU A 169 7.76 -7.33 10.51
C LEU A 169 6.83 -6.29 9.85
N ALA A 170 7.39 -5.20 9.34
CA ALA A 170 6.68 -4.07 8.74
C ALA A 170 7.59 -3.35 7.73
N PRO A 171 7.05 -2.59 6.77
CA PRO A 171 5.63 -2.29 6.53
C PRO A 171 4.86 -3.38 5.75
N CYS A 172 3.53 -3.39 5.91
CA CYS A 172 2.60 -4.04 4.97
C CYS A 172 2.36 -3.10 3.79
N ILE A 173 2.65 -3.55 2.56
CA ILE A 173 2.66 -2.71 1.35
C ILE A 173 1.78 -3.27 0.23
N ASP A 174 0.88 -4.19 0.60
CA ASP A 174 -0.04 -4.84 -0.33
C ASP A 174 -0.96 -3.79 -0.99
N VAL A 175 -1.15 -3.91 -2.32
CA VAL A 175 -2.18 -3.16 -3.04
C VAL A 175 -3.48 -3.96 -3.00
N VAL A 176 -4.52 -3.39 -2.40
CA VAL A 176 -5.77 -4.13 -2.14
C VAL A 176 -6.84 -3.87 -3.19
N ARG A 177 -7.40 -4.94 -3.75
CA ARG A 177 -8.38 -4.92 -4.85
C ARG A 177 -9.69 -5.63 -4.51
N ASP A 178 -9.71 -6.42 -3.43
CA ASP A 178 -10.93 -7.04 -2.90
C ASP A 178 -11.25 -6.51 -1.50
N LEU A 179 -12.37 -5.77 -1.38
CA LEU A 179 -12.76 -5.09 -0.14
C LEU A 179 -13.42 -6.02 0.89
N ARG A 180 -13.71 -7.28 0.53
CA ARG A 180 -14.23 -8.29 1.46
C ARG A 180 -13.16 -8.76 2.45
N TRP A 181 -11.91 -8.74 2.00
CA TRP A 181 -10.76 -9.23 2.75
C TRP A 181 -10.60 -8.52 4.09
N GLY A 182 -10.27 -9.29 5.14
CA GLY A 182 -10.08 -8.81 6.51
C GLY A 182 -8.99 -7.76 6.64
N ARG A 183 -7.89 -7.90 5.89
CA ARG A 183 -6.66 -7.10 6.02
C ARG A 183 -6.64 -5.83 5.15
N VAL A 184 -7.80 -5.37 4.67
CA VAL A 184 -7.93 -4.09 3.93
C VAL A 184 -7.32 -2.94 4.75
N GLU A 185 -7.50 -2.96 6.07
CA GLU A 185 -7.01 -1.93 6.98
C GLU A 185 -5.48 -1.81 7.00
N GLU A 186 -4.76 -2.90 6.76
CA GLU A 186 -3.29 -2.95 6.79
C GLU A 186 -2.64 -2.33 5.54
N SER A 187 -3.43 -2.03 4.51
CA SER A 187 -2.97 -1.44 3.25
C SER A 187 -3.15 0.07 3.21
N PHE A 188 -2.29 0.75 2.44
CA PHE A 188 -2.44 2.17 2.17
C PHE A 188 -3.55 2.48 1.14
N GLY A 189 -4.02 1.51 0.36
CA GLY A 189 -5.05 1.76 -0.65
C GLY A 189 -5.13 0.75 -1.80
N GLU A 190 -5.98 1.07 -2.78
CA GLU A 190 -6.13 0.30 -4.03
C GLU A 190 -5.14 0.72 -5.13
N ASP A 191 -4.38 1.79 -4.91
CA ASP A 191 -3.50 2.40 -5.91
C ASP A 191 -2.03 2.00 -5.72
N PRO A 192 -1.36 1.42 -6.74
CA PRO A 192 0.04 1.03 -6.65
C PRO A 192 1.00 2.18 -6.38
N PHE A 193 0.76 3.36 -6.98
CA PHE A 193 1.68 4.50 -6.83
C PHE A 193 1.62 5.11 -5.43
N LEU A 194 0.41 5.28 -4.88
CA LEU A 194 0.20 5.72 -3.50
C LEU A 194 0.87 4.74 -2.53
N CYS A 195 0.62 3.43 -2.70
CA CYS A 195 1.24 2.40 -1.86
C CYS A 195 2.77 2.44 -1.95
N SER A 196 3.34 2.56 -3.16
CA SER A 196 4.79 2.73 -3.35
C SER A 196 5.35 3.94 -2.60
N LYS A 197 4.69 5.11 -2.67
CA LYS A 197 5.19 6.33 -2.02
C LYS A 197 5.12 6.27 -0.50
N MET A 198 4.07 5.68 0.06
CA MET A 198 3.97 5.45 1.50
C MET A 198 4.99 4.41 1.97
N ALA A 199 5.11 3.29 1.26
CA ALA A 199 6.07 2.23 1.55
C ALA A 199 7.52 2.72 1.61
N VAL A 200 7.95 3.46 0.59
CA VAL A 200 9.31 4.05 0.54
C VAL A 200 9.56 4.96 1.74
N ALA A 201 8.58 5.79 2.10
CA ALA A 201 8.72 6.71 3.24
C ALA A 201 8.82 5.97 4.58
N GLU A 202 7.99 4.94 4.79
CA GLU A 202 8.04 4.11 6.00
C GLU A 202 9.36 3.35 6.13
N VAL A 203 9.84 2.75 5.04
CA VAL A 203 11.12 2.02 5.03
C VAL A 203 12.29 2.95 5.37
N LYS A 204 12.34 4.15 4.77
CA LYS A 204 13.37 5.15 5.08
C LYS A 204 13.33 5.57 6.55
N GLY A 205 12.13 5.80 7.11
CA GLY A 205 11.97 6.17 8.52
C GLY A 205 12.56 5.12 9.47
N TYR A 206 12.37 3.83 9.20
CA TYR A 206 13.01 2.75 9.97
C TYR A 206 14.53 2.68 9.76
N MET A 207 14.98 2.61 8.50
CA MET A 207 16.38 2.35 8.15
C MET A 207 17.30 3.47 8.62
N GLU A 208 16.92 4.73 8.42
CA GLU A 208 17.70 5.89 8.85
C GLU A 208 17.85 5.99 10.37
N HIS A 209 17.00 5.28 11.13
CA HIS A 209 17.00 5.25 12.59
C HIS A 209 17.41 3.88 13.14
N GLY A 210 18.10 3.07 12.34
CA GLY A 210 18.82 1.87 12.79
C GLY A 210 17.99 0.59 12.93
N ILE A 211 16.72 0.60 12.50
CA ILE A 211 15.82 -0.56 12.49
C ILE A 211 15.79 -1.19 11.11
N SER A 212 15.83 -2.51 11.02
CA SER A 212 15.64 -3.25 9.78
C SER A 212 14.16 -3.53 9.53
N PRO A 213 13.51 -2.87 8.55
CA PRO A 213 12.17 -3.25 8.11
C PRO A 213 12.18 -4.57 7.32
N MET A 214 11.01 -5.18 7.20
CA MET A 214 10.74 -6.38 6.41
C MET A 214 9.45 -6.15 5.60
N LEU A 215 9.59 -6.06 4.27
CA LEU A 215 8.43 -5.82 3.40
C LEU A 215 7.51 -7.04 3.42
N LYS A 216 6.20 -6.82 3.58
CA LYS A 216 5.21 -7.90 3.55
C LYS A 216 3.92 -7.51 2.79
N HIS A 217 3.24 -8.45 2.14
CA HIS A 217 3.62 -9.87 1.97
C HIS A 217 4.05 -10.10 0.52
N TYR A 218 5.27 -10.59 0.30
CA TYR A 218 5.85 -10.65 -1.05
C TYR A 218 5.11 -11.61 -1.97
N GLY A 219 4.73 -11.08 -3.12
CA GLY A 219 3.88 -11.74 -4.12
C GLY A 219 2.55 -11.00 -4.29
N PRO A 220 1.67 -11.48 -5.17
CA PRO A 220 0.32 -10.94 -5.29
C PRO A 220 -0.52 -11.44 -4.11
N HIS A 221 -0.85 -10.55 -3.17
CA HIS A 221 -1.58 -10.90 -1.94
C HIS A 221 -2.93 -10.18 -1.82
N GLY A 222 -3.00 -8.88 -2.11
CA GLY A 222 -4.17 -8.03 -1.85
C GLY A 222 -5.43 -8.24 -2.73
N ASN A 223 -5.57 -9.38 -3.39
CA ASN A 223 -6.77 -9.73 -4.15
C ASN A 223 -7.14 -11.22 -4.01
N PRO A 224 -7.30 -11.72 -2.77
CA PRO A 224 -7.56 -13.13 -2.56
C PRO A 224 -8.90 -13.54 -3.17
N LEU A 225 -8.95 -14.69 -3.83
CA LEU A 225 -10.19 -15.19 -4.42
C LEU A 225 -11.28 -15.34 -3.36
N GLY A 226 -12.46 -14.79 -3.67
CA GLY A 226 -13.60 -14.76 -2.75
C GLY A 226 -13.46 -13.77 -1.59
N GLY A 227 -12.37 -13.02 -1.51
CA GLY A 227 -12.08 -12.14 -0.38
C GLY A 227 -11.62 -12.88 0.88
N LEU A 228 -11.25 -14.15 0.78
CA LEU A 228 -10.93 -15.00 1.93
C LEU A 228 -9.43 -14.94 2.25
N ASN A 229 -9.09 -14.77 3.52
CA ASN A 229 -7.70 -14.73 3.96
C ASN A 229 -6.93 -15.98 3.49
N LEU A 230 -5.69 -15.77 3.04
CA LEU A 230 -4.77 -16.82 2.54
C LEU A 230 -5.17 -17.47 1.20
N ALA A 231 -6.36 -17.18 0.65
CA ALA A 231 -6.79 -17.76 -0.61
C ALA A 231 -5.86 -17.36 -1.76
N SER A 232 -5.82 -18.20 -2.79
CA SER A 232 -5.04 -17.94 -4.00
C SER A 232 -5.40 -16.59 -4.64
N VAL A 233 -4.43 -16.00 -5.34
CA VAL A 233 -4.65 -14.79 -6.15
C VAL A 233 -4.48 -15.16 -7.62
N GLU A 234 -5.43 -14.74 -8.44
CA GLU A 234 -5.38 -14.90 -9.90
C GLU A 234 -5.23 -13.51 -10.54
N CYS A 235 -4.16 -13.35 -11.32
CA CYS A 235 -3.92 -12.14 -12.10
C CYS A 235 -2.94 -12.45 -13.25
N GLY A 236 -2.98 -11.63 -14.30
CA GLY A 236 -2.02 -11.74 -15.41
C GLY A 236 -0.63 -11.22 -15.02
N VAL A 237 0.38 -11.51 -15.85
CA VAL A 237 1.76 -11.04 -15.65
C VAL A 237 1.83 -9.50 -15.57
N ARG A 238 1.02 -8.79 -16.35
CA ARG A 238 0.96 -7.31 -16.28
C ARG A 238 0.53 -6.82 -14.91
N ASP A 239 -0.60 -7.29 -14.39
CA ASP A 239 -1.07 -6.91 -13.05
C ASP A 239 -0.09 -7.32 -11.95
N LEU A 240 0.56 -8.48 -12.08
CA LEU A 240 1.61 -8.90 -11.17
C LEU A 240 2.70 -7.81 -11.04
N PHE A 241 3.22 -7.28 -12.14
CA PHE A 241 4.29 -6.26 -12.13
C PHE A 241 3.79 -4.81 -11.95
N ASP A 242 2.62 -4.48 -12.48
CA ASP A 242 2.10 -3.11 -12.53
C ASP A 242 1.34 -2.75 -11.26
N ILE A 243 0.79 -3.75 -10.57
CA ILE A 243 -0.04 -3.56 -9.38
C ILE A 243 0.67 -4.15 -8.16
N TYR A 244 0.84 -5.46 -8.10
CA TYR A 244 1.16 -6.13 -6.84
C TYR A 244 2.64 -6.07 -6.47
N LEU A 245 3.54 -6.15 -7.44
CA LEU A 245 4.98 -6.06 -7.20
C LEU A 245 5.52 -4.63 -7.29
N LYS A 246 4.73 -3.67 -7.81
CA LYS A 246 5.16 -2.27 -7.99
C LYS A 246 5.62 -1.61 -6.68
N PRO A 247 4.96 -1.79 -5.50
CA PRO A 247 5.48 -1.28 -4.24
C PRO A 247 6.83 -1.90 -3.83
N PHE A 248 7.01 -3.20 -4.02
CA PHE A 248 8.28 -3.88 -3.73
C PHE A 248 9.41 -3.39 -4.65
N GLU A 249 9.15 -3.29 -5.96
CA GLU A 249 10.09 -2.74 -6.94
C GLU A 249 10.52 -1.31 -6.55
N ALA A 250 9.57 -0.45 -6.18
CA ALA A 250 9.85 0.93 -5.79
C ALA A 250 10.73 1.02 -4.54
N VAL A 251 10.46 0.21 -3.51
CA VAL A 251 11.30 0.20 -2.30
C VAL A 251 12.70 -0.32 -2.59
N LEU A 252 12.83 -1.40 -3.37
CA LEU A 252 14.14 -1.99 -3.71
C LEU A 252 14.97 -1.07 -4.60
N ALA A 253 14.34 -0.25 -5.43
CA ALA A 253 15.03 0.74 -6.26
C ALA A 253 15.58 1.94 -5.46
N GLU A 254 14.97 2.26 -4.32
CA GLU A 254 15.29 3.44 -3.52
C GLU A 254 16.02 3.14 -2.19
N THR A 255 16.14 1.87 -1.80
CA THR A 255 16.66 1.47 -0.48
C THR A 255 17.46 0.17 -0.53
N GLU A 256 18.35 -0.03 0.44
CA GLU A 256 19.15 -1.25 0.61
C GLU A 256 18.53 -2.19 1.66
N ILE A 257 17.23 -2.40 1.60
CA ILE A 257 16.52 -3.27 2.56
C ILE A 257 17.05 -4.71 2.51
N MET A 258 17.11 -5.36 3.68
CA MET A 258 17.73 -6.68 3.86
C MET A 258 16.75 -7.82 4.16
N ALA A 259 15.47 -7.53 4.33
CA ALA A 259 14.46 -8.52 4.69
C ALA A 259 13.16 -8.33 3.91
N VAL A 260 12.59 -9.45 3.47
CA VAL A 260 11.28 -9.55 2.81
C VAL A 260 10.55 -10.76 3.37
N MET A 261 9.26 -10.63 3.67
CA MET A 261 8.42 -11.75 4.10
C MET A 261 7.67 -12.36 2.91
N SER A 262 7.70 -13.68 2.73
CA SER A 262 6.87 -14.36 1.71
C SER A 262 5.38 -14.31 2.06
N SER A 263 4.48 -14.32 1.08
CA SER A 263 3.03 -14.46 1.32
C SER A 263 2.57 -15.91 1.51
N TYR A 264 1.40 -16.08 2.14
CA TYR A 264 0.75 -17.37 2.39
C TYR A 264 0.15 -18.01 1.14
N ASN A 265 -0.38 -17.20 0.24
CA ASN A 265 -1.23 -17.64 -0.85
C ASN A 265 -0.42 -18.28 -2.00
N SER A 266 -1.15 -18.77 -3.01
CA SER A 266 -0.58 -19.17 -4.29
C SER A 266 -0.94 -18.19 -5.40
N TRP A 267 -0.05 -18.05 -6.38
CA TRP A 267 -0.34 -17.44 -7.68
C TRP A 267 -0.03 -18.43 -8.79
N ASN A 268 -0.88 -18.48 -9.81
CA ASN A 268 -0.79 -19.48 -10.88
C ASN A 268 -0.66 -20.92 -10.31
N ARG A 269 -1.40 -21.17 -9.22
CA ARG A 269 -1.44 -22.44 -8.47
C ARG A 269 -0.10 -22.89 -7.84
N ILE A 270 0.89 -22.00 -7.78
CA ILE A 270 2.17 -22.26 -7.10
C ILE A 270 2.17 -21.45 -5.79
N PRO A 271 2.38 -22.08 -4.61
CA PRO A 271 2.54 -21.35 -3.36
C PRO A 271 3.69 -20.33 -3.49
N ASN A 272 3.45 -19.07 -3.13
CA ASN A 272 4.43 -18.01 -3.36
C ASN A 272 5.75 -18.26 -2.59
N SER A 273 5.66 -18.87 -1.41
CA SER A 273 6.80 -19.30 -0.60
C SER A 273 7.65 -20.42 -1.18
N ALA A 274 7.10 -21.19 -2.13
CA ALA A 274 7.80 -22.26 -2.85
C ALA A 274 8.03 -21.91 -4.34
N SER A 275 7.81 -20.66 -4.73
CA SER A 275 7.93 -20.22 -6.12
C SER A 275 9.32 -19.68 -6.42
N ARG A 276 10.14 -20.46 -7.14
CA ARG A 276 11.44 -20.00 -7.64
C ARG A 276 11.30 -18.75 -8.52
N PHE A 277 10.24 -18.71 -9.33
CA PHE A 277 9.95 -17.56 -10.18
C PHE A 277 9.80 -16.26 -9.37
N MET A 278 9.04 -16.31 -8.27
CA MET A 278 8.87 -15.15 -7.39
C MET A 278 10.14 -14.85 -6.60
N LEU A 279 10.63 -15.82 -5.83
CA LEU A 279 11.64 -15.58 -4.81
C LEU A 279 13.05 -15.44 -5.36
N THR A 280 13.35 -16.07 -6.51
CA THR A 280 14.67 -16.02 -7.12
C THR A 280 14.65 -15.20 -8.41
N ASP A 281 13.84 -15.57 -9.40
CA ASP A 281 13.95 -14.97 -10.73
C ASP A 281 13.52 -13.49 -10.73
N ILE A 282 12.43 -13.16 -10.02
CA ILE A 282 12.00 -11.77 -9.88
C ILE A 282 12.77 -11.08 -8.75
N LEU A 283 12.60 -11.53 -7.50
CA LEU A 283 13.10 -10.76 -6.36
C LEU A 283 14.63 -10.60 -6.35
N ARG A 284 15.37 -11.66 -6.69
CA ARG A 284 16.85 -11.64 -6.63
C ARG A 284 17.46 -11.24 -7.97
N ASN A 285 17.13 -11.95 -9.05
CA ASN A 285 17.81 -11.75 -10.33
C ASN A 285 17.37 -10.45 -11.01
N ARG A 286 16.08 -10.11 -10.93
CA ARG A 286 15.54 -8.93 -11.59
C ARG A 286 15.56 -7.67 -10.71
N PHE A 287 15.08 -7.75 -9.48
CA PHE A 287 15.07 -6.61 -8.55
C PHE A 287 16.38 -6.45 -7.77
N GLY A 288 17.32 -7.39 -7.86
CA GLY A 288 18.64 -7.24 -7.27
C GLY A 288 18.69 -7.36 -5.75
N PHE A 289 17.64 -7.86 -5.09
CA PHE A 289 17.61 -7.95 -3.64
C PHE A 289 18.71 -8.90 -3.13
N ARG A 290 19.52 -8.45 -2.16
CA ARG A 290 20.66 -9.23 -1.64
C ARG A 290 20.45 -9.81 -0.24
N GLY A 291 19.36 -9.40 0.41
CA GLY A 291 18.99 -9.83 1.75
C GLY A 291 18.41 -11.25 1.78
N TYR A 292 17.65 -11.53 2.83
CA TYR A 292 17.02 -12.84 3.04
C TYR A 292 15.48 -12.77 2.95
N VAL A 293 14.84 -13.88 2.55
CA VAL A 293 13.38 -14.05 2.63
C VAL A 293 13.03 -14.77 3.92
N TYR A 294 12.16 -14.16 4.70
CA TYR A 294 11.54 -14.70 5.89
C TYR A 294 10.20 -15.35 5.54
N SER A 295 9.90 -16.54 6.06
CA SER A 295 8.58 -17.13 5.89
C SER A 295 7.55 -16.37 6.71
N ASP A 296 6.35 -16.16 6.21
CA ASP A 296 5.25 -15.85 7.13
C ASP A 296 4.99 -17.05 8.07
N TRP A 297 4.25 -16.80 9.14
CA TRP A 297 4.12 -17.71 10.28
C TRP A 297 3.47 -19.04 9.87
N GLY A 298 4.26 -20.11 9.86
CA GLY A 298 3.79 -21.47 9.58
C GLY A 298 3.66 -21.81 8.09
N VAL A 299 4.01 -20.89 7.19
CA VAL A 299 3.89 -21.05 5.74
C VAL A 299 4.59 -22.30 5.20
N VAL A 300 5.72 -22.69 5.80
CA VAL A 300 6.46 -23.89 5.37
C VAL A 300 5.63 -25.14 5.59
N SER A 301 5.07 -25.30 6.80
CA SER A 301 4.19 -26.42 7.13
C SER A 301 2.88 -26.41 6.32
N MET A 302 2.39 -25.21 5.96
CA MET A 302 1.22 -25.04 5.10
C MET A 302 1.36 -25.65 3.71
N LEU A 303 2.58 -25.88 3.21
CA LEU A 303 2.76 -26.66 1.98
C LEU A 303 2.15 -28.08 2.09
N LYS A 304 2.15 -28.66 3.29
CA LYS A 304 1.57 -29.98 3.58
C LYS A 304 0.12 -29.86 4.03
N THR A 305 -0.16 -28.93 4.95
CA THR A 305 -1.45 -28.90 5.64
C THR A 305 -2.52 -28.15 4.86
N PHE A 306 -2.13 -27.14 4.08
CA PHE A 306 -3.03 -26.23 3.37
C PHE A 306 -2.94 -26.41 1.85
N HIS A 307 -1.76 -26.20 1.26
CA HIS A 307 -1.55 -26.24 -0.20
C HIS A 307 -1.50 -27.64 -0.79
N LYS A 308 -1.19 -28.67 0.01
CA LYS A 308 -1.08 -30.08 -0.42
C LYS A 308 -0.03 -30.29 -1.53
N THR A 309 1.05 -29.52 -1.51
CA THR A 309 2.17 -29.66 -2.47
C THR A 309 3.35 -30.45 -1.90
N ALA A 310 3.39 -30.72 -0.60
CA ALA A 310 4.45 -31.48 0.05
C ALA A 310 3.87 -32.63 0.90
N ALA A 311 4.50 -33.81 0.84
CA ALA A 311 4.09 -35.01 1.58
C ALA A 311 4.57 -35.02 3.04
N ASP A 312 5.73 -34.43 3.32
CA ASP A 312 6.35 -34.43 4.65
C ASP A 312 7.17 -33.15 4.92
N ASP A 313 7.74 -33.04 6.13
CA ASP A 313 8.56 -31.91 6.57
C ASP A 313 9.77 -31.66 5.67
N PHE A 314 10.43 -32.74 5.23
CA PHE A 314 11.61 -32.62 4.39
C PHE A 314 11.24 -32.08 3.00
N GLU A 315 10.16 -32.59 2.40
CA GLU A 315 9.72 -32.11 1.10
C GLU A 315 9.30 -30.63 1.16
N ALA A 316 8.61 -30.21 2.22
CA ALA A 316 8.25 -28.82 2.44
C ALA A 316 9.50 -27.93 2.56
N ALA A 317 10.47 -28.32 3.40
CA ALA A 317 11.72 -27.59 3.57
C ALA A 317 12.54 -27.53 2.27
N ARG A 318 12.62 -28.63 1.52
CA ARG A 318 13.30 -28.71 0.23
C ARG A 318 12.68 -27.76 -0.79
N GLN A 319 11.35 -27.72 -0.91
CA GLN A 319 10.66 -26.86 -1.87
C GLN A 319 10.98 -25.38 -1.63
N VAL A 320 10.87 -24.91 -0.39
CA VAL A 320 11.05 -23.48 -0.08
C VAL A 320 12.52 -23.05 -0.16
N LEU A 321 13.47 -23.86 0.32
CA LEU A 321 14.91 -23.55 0.25
C LEU A 321 15.40 -23.51 -1.20
N THR A 322 14.96 -24.45 -2.03
CA THR A 322 15.34 -24.48 -3.46
C THR A 322 14.68 -23.38 -4.29
N ALA A 323 13.53 -22.87 -3.85
CA ALA A 323 12.87 -21.70 -4.43
C ALA A 323 13.58 -20.38 -4.08
N GLY A 324 14.30 -20.33 -2.96
CA GLY A 324 15.03 -19.15 -2.49
C GLY A 324 14.45 -18.50 -1.23
N MET A 325 13.58 -19.20 -0.50
CA MET A 325 13.20 -18.79 0.86
C MET A 325 14.29 -19.17 1.85
N ASP A 326 14.61 -18.29 2.79
CA ASP A 326 15.80 -18.45 3.62
C ASP A 326 15.47 -18.88 5.06
N VAL A 327 14.48 -18.25 5.71
CA VAL A 327 14.19 -18.41 7.15
C VAL A 327 12.82 -19.02 7.39
N GLU A 328 12.72 -20.01 8.28
CA GLU A 328 11.46 -20.61 8.75
C GLU A 328 11.01 -20.01 10.10
N ALA A 329 9.74 -19.62 10.18
CA ALA A 329 9.06 -19.11 11.37
C ALA A 329 7.76 -19.88 11.67
N SER A 330 7.47 -20.10 12.95
CA SER A 330 6.24 -20.72 13.49
C SER A 330 5.97 -22.15 12.98
N SER A 331 7.01 -22.85 12.53
CA SER A 331 6.98 -24.27 12.17
C SER A 331 8.36 -24.90 12.40
N SER A 332 8.53 -26.20 12.14
CA SER A 332 9.79 -26.93 12.40
C SER A 332 10.17 -27.90 11.29
N CYS A 333 9.81 -27.58 10.04
CA CYS A 333 10.17 -28.39 8.88
C CYS A 333 11.69 -28.35 8.65
N TYR A 334 12.42 -27.30 9.04
CA TYR A 334 13.87 -27.23 8.88
C TYR A 334 14.63 -28.11 9.88
N ALA A 335 13.99 -28.59 10.95
CA ALA A 335 14.63 -29.43 11.95
C ALA A 335 15.11 -30.78 11.39
N VAL A 336 14.45 -31.30 10.35
CA VAL A 336 14.79 -32.62 9.75
C VAL A 336 15.95 -32.55 8.74
N LEU A 337 16.42 -31.35 8.39
CA LEU A 337 17.41 -31.15 7.33
C LEU A 337 18.79 -31.73 7.67
N ALA A 338 19.17 -31.76 8.96
CA ALA A 338 20.48 -32.21 9.39
C ALA A 338 20.75 -33.66 8.96
N ASP A 339 19.79 -34.55 9.22
CA ASP A 339 19.91 -35.97 8.89
C ASP A 339 19.86 -36.19 7.38
N LYS A 340 19.03 -35.42 6.67
CA LYS A 340 18.90 -35.49 5.21
C LYS A 340 20.19 -35.10 4.51
N ILE A 341 20.92 -34.10 5.01
CA ILE A 341 22.22 -33.71 4.48
C ILE A 341 23.30 -34.76 4.80
N ARG A 342 23.34 -35.27 6.03
CA ARG A 342 24.31 -36.31 6.42
C ARG A 342 24.16 -37.60 5.59
N ASN A 343 22.93 -37.94 5.23
CA ASN A 343 22.62 -39.08 4.37
C ASN A 343 22.85 -38.82 2.87
N GLY A 344 23.22 -37.59 2.48
CA GLY A 344 23.41 -37.21 1.07
C GLY A 344 22.12 -37.02 0.29
N GLU A 345 20.96 -36.89 0.97
CA GLU A 345 19.64 -36.71 0.35
C GLU A 345 19.34 -35.23 0.00
N PHE A 346 20.12 -34.29 0.54
CA PHE A 346 19.97 -32.85 0.27
C PHE A 346 21.33 -32.14 0.25
N ASP A 347 21.50 -31.18 -0.66
CA ASP A 347 22.74 -30.43 -0.79
C ASP A 347 22.81 -29.31 0.25
N ILE A 348 23.90 -29.31 1.04
CA ILE A 348 24.19 -28.27 2.05
C ILE A 348 24.31 -26.87 1.43
N SER A 349 24.60 -26.75 0.14
CA SER A 349 24.73 -25.46 -0.55
C SER A 349 23.49 -24.57 -0.43
N TYR A 350 22.29 -25.15 -0.36
CA TYR A 350 21.04 -24.40 -0.15
C TYR A 350 20.97 -23.78 1.25
N ILE A 351 21.42 -24.51 2.28
CA ILE A 351 21.50 -23.99 3.65
C ILE A 351 22.59 -22.92 3.73
N ASP A 352 23.76 -23.18 3.16
CA ASP A 352 24.88 -22.24 3.15
C ASP A 352 24.49 -20.91 2.50
N GLN A 353 23.71 -20.96 1.43
CA GLN A 353 23.21 -19.76 0.77
C GLN A 353 22.18 -18.99 1.60
N ALA A 354 21.26 -19.68 2.28
CA ALA A 354 20.28 -19.06 3.17
C ALA A 354 20.97 -18.38 4.38
N VAL A 355 21.87 -19.11 5.05
CA VAL A 355 22.66 -18.60 6.18
C VAL A 355 23.52 -17.42 5.74
N ARG A 356 24.17 -17.50 4.58
CA ARG A 356 24.96 -16.39 4.02
C ARG A 356 24.17 -15.09 3.91
N ARG A 357 22.91 -15.14 3.47
CA ARG A 357 22.03 -13.96 3.36
C ARG A 357 21.65 -13.40 4.72
N VAL A 358 21.35 -14.27 5.70
CA VAL A 358 21.07 -13.86 7.09
C VAL A 358 22.31 -13.22 7.72
N LEU A 359 23.49 -13.84 7.59
CA LEU A 359 24.74 -13.31 8.14
C LEU A 359 25.13 -11.98 7.48
N ARG A 360 24.94 -11.85 6.17
CA ARG A 360 25.12 -10.57 5.47
C ARG A 360 24.27 -9.49 6.11
N ALA A 361 22.97 -9.72 6.28
CA ALA A 361 22.08 -8.76 6.93
C ALA A 361 22.57 -8.39 8.34
N LYS A 362 23.00 -9.37 9.16
CA LYS A 362 23.53 -9.11 10.51
C LYS A 362 24.76 -8.21 10.50
N PHE A 363 25.69 -8.42 9.56
CA PHE A 363 26.88 -7.59 9.42
C PHE A 363 26.56 -6.19 8.88
N GLU A 364 25.78 -6.09 7.80
CA GLU A 364 25.45 -4.79 7.18
C GLU A 364 24.61 -3.89 8.13
N LEU A 365 23.83 -4.50 9.02
CA LEU A 365 23.06 -3.78 10.05
C LEU A 365 23.86 -3.46 11.34
N GLY A 366 25.15 -3.83 11.39
CA GLY A 366 26.04 -3.58 12.52
C GLY A 366 25.74 -4.41 13.78
N LEU A 367 25.00 -5.51 13.66
CA LEU A 367 24.55 -6.31 14.81
C LEU A 367 25.73 -7.04 15.49
N PHE A 368 26.83 -7.31 14.79
CA PHE A 368 28.03 -7.88 15.40
C PHE A 368 28.82 -6.85 16.21
N GLU A 369 28.80 -5.59 15.80
CA GLU A 369 29.51 -4.49 16.45
C GLU A 369 28.74 -3.94 17.66
N ASP A 370 27.41 -3.94 17.58
CA ASP A 370 26.52 -3.50 18.66
C ASP A 370 25.40 -4.53 18.93
N PRO A 371 25.73 -5.75 19.41
CA PRO A 371 24.76 -6.84 19.58
C PRO A 371 23.67 -6.54 20.63
N TYR A 372 23.99 -5.63 21.56
CA TYR A 372 23.10 -5.19 22.64
C TYR A 372 22.38 -3.87 22.31
N GLN A 373 22.63 -3.29 21.14
CA GLN A 373 22.05 -2.02 20.69
C GLN A 373 22.27 -0.89 21.73
N GLU A 374 23.47 -0.76 22.28
CA GLU A 374 23.85 0.30 23.21
C GLU A 374 24.20 1.60 22.48
N GLN A 375 24.72 1.51 21.26
CA GLN A 375 25.15 2.65 20.44
C GLN A 375 24.02 3.27 19.60
N ALA A 376 22.78 2.79 19.72
CA ALA A 376 21.64 3.38 19.03
C ALA A 376 21.50 4.88 19.36
N VAL A 377 21.65 5.72 18.34
CA VAL A 377 21.72 7.19 18.48
C VAL A 377 20.33 7.81 18.70
N TYR A 378 19.28 7.17 18.19
CA TYR A 378 17.91 7.67 18.28
C TYR A 378 17.04 6.77 19.15
N ARG A 379 16.58 7.29 20.29
CA ARG A 379 15.64 6.62 21.20
C ARG A 379 14.56 7.60 21.62
N LEU A 380 13.35 7.10 21.80
CA LEU A 380 12.25 7.83 22.42
C LEU A 380 11.77 7.11 23.68
N PRO A 381 11.34 7.84 24.72
CA PRO A 381 10.55 7.25 25.79
C PRO A 381 9.33 6.53 25.22
N LEU A 382 9.00 5.37 25.79
CA LEU A 382 7.77 4.65 25.45
C LEU A 382 6.57 5.58 25.63
N ARG A 383 5.73 5.68 24.59
CA ARG A 383 4.55 6.53 24.55
C ARG A 383 4.83 7.99 24.87
N SER A 384 5.90 8.55 24.29
CA SER A 384 6.27 9.96 24.44
C SER A 384 5.14 10.92 24.04
N LYS A 385 5.13 12.13 24.62
CA LYS A 385 4.12 13.15 24.30
C LYS A 385 4.14 13.52 22.81
N GLU A 386 5.32 13.53 22.22
CA GLU A 386 5.56 13.83 20.81
C GLU A 386 5.00 12.71 19.92
N SER A 387 5.18 11.44 20.29
CA SER A 387 4.56 10.29 19.60
C SER A 387 3.04 10.33 19.65
N VAL A 388 2.45 10.60 20.82
CA VAL A 388 0.99 10.74 20.98
C VAL A 388 0.44 11.91 20.16
N LYS A 389 1.17 13.05 20.15
CA LYS A 389 0.82 14.21 19.31
C LYS A 389 0.90 13.89 17.82
N LEU A 390 1.87 13.08 17.39
CA LEU A 390 1.98 12.63 16.01
C LEU A 390 0.83 11.68 15.64
N SER A 391 0.49 10.71 16.50
CA SER A 391 -0.71 9.86 16.33
C SER A 391 -1.96 10.70 16.12
N ARG A 392 -2.16 11.72 16.95
CA ARG A 392 -3.26 12.68 16.81
C ARG A 392 -3.24 13.44 15.48
N ARG A 393 -2.06 13.91 15.04
CA ARG A 393 -1.94 14.65 13.78
C ARG A 393 -2.28 13.77 12.56
N ILE A 394 -1.90 12.49 12.59
CA ILE A 394 -2.26 11.56 11.51
C ILE A 394 -3.79 11.34 11.50
N ALA A 395 -4.43 11.22 12.66
CA ALA A 395 -5.90 11.14 12.76
C ALA A 395 -6.59 12.37 12.16
N ASP A 396 -6.10 13.57 12.49
CA ASP A 396 -6.63 14.85 12.00
C ASP A 396 -6.49 14.98 10.46
N GLU A 397 -5.41 14.45 9.89
CA GLU A 397 -5.13 14.53 8.46
C GLU A 397 -5.72 13.38 7.62
N SER A 398 -6.26 12.33 8.24
CA SER A 398 -6.75 11.12 7.58
C SER A 398 -8.27 11.01 7.50
N THR A 399 -9.00 11.67 8.40
CA THR A 399 -10.47 11.66 8.38
C THR A 399 -11.00 12.31 7.10
N VAL A 400 -11.91 11.62 6.41
CA VAL A 400 -12.47 12.02 5.12
C VAL A 400 -13.90 12.51 5.29
N LEU A 401 -14.18 13.75 4.88
CA LEU A 401 -15.55 14.27 4.80
C LEU A 401 -16.18 13.81 3.48
N LEU A 402 -17.14 12.89 3.55
CA LEU A 402 -17.78 12.26 2.39
C LEU A 402 -19.00 13.03 1.87
N LYS A 403 -19.70 13.73 2.76
CA LYS A 403 -20.90 14.52 2.45
C LYS A 403 -21.11 15.59 3.52
N ASN A 404 -21.62 16.76 3.14
CA ASN A 404 -21.90 17.86 4.07
C ASN A 404 -22.97 18.83 3.51
N ASP A 405 -24.18 18.34 3.32
CA ASP A 405 -25.30 19.11 2.80
C ASP A 405 -25.71 20.23 3.77
N GLY A 406 -26.11 21.38 3.22
CA GLY A 406 -26.50 22.55 4.00
C GLY A 406 -25.39 23.15 4.87
N GLN A 407 -24.14 22.70 4.70
CA GLN A 407 -23.01 23.06 5.57
C GLN A 407 -23.31 22.75 7.05
N LEU A 408 -23.94 21.59 7.32
CA LEU A 408 -24.25 21.15 8.68
C LEU A 408 -23.00 21.11 9.57
N LEU A 409 -21.90 20.59 9.03
CA LEU A 409 -20.59 20.63 9.68
C LEU A 409 -19.76 21.83 9.21
N PRO A 410 -18.94 22.43 10.09
CA PRO A 410 -18.78 22.09 11.50
C PRO A 410 -19.94 22.59 12.37
N LEU A 411 -20.25 21.84 13.43
CA LEU A 411 -21.25 22.20 14.42
C LEU A 411 -20.81 23.43 15.22
N ASN A 412 -21.75 24.35 15.44
CA ASN A 412 -21.50 25.53 16.26
C ASN A 412 -21.98 25.29 17.70
N VAL A 413 -21.03 25.10 18.62
CA VAL A 413 -21.29 24.88 20.06
C VAL A 413 -22.21 25.95 20.66
N ARG A 414 -22.15 27.20 20.19
CA ARG A 414 -22.98 28.30 20.73
C ARG A 414 -24.48 28.15 20.44
N ASN A 415 -24.82 27.36 19.42
CA ASN A 415 -26.19 27.16 18.98
C ASN A 415 -26.78 25.84 19.47
N LEU A 416 -26.02 25.04 20.21
CA LEU A 416 -26.41 23.72 20.69
C LEU A 416 -26.69 23.77 22.19
N LYS A 417 -27.84 23.24 22.59
CA LYS A 417 -28.16 22.95 24.00
C LYS A 417 -27.88 21.49 24.32
N SER A 418 -28.01 20.60 23.34
CA SER A 418 -27.88 19.17 23.52
C SER A 418 -27.45 18.42 22.25
N VAL A 419 -26.65 17.37 22.42
CA VAL A 419 -26.14 16.50 21.35
C VAL A 419 -26.38 15.05 21.74
N ALA A 420 -26.91 14.25 20.81
CA ALA A 420 -26.99 12.82 20.96
C ALA A 420 -25.72 12.18 20.41
N VAL A 421 -25.09 11.31 21.20
CA VAL A 421 -23.90 10.55 20.82
C VAL A 421 -24.30 9.07 20.83
N ILE A 422 -24.50 8.51 19.64
CA ILE A 422 -25.20 7.25 19.45
C ILE A 422 -24.30 6.24 18.74
N GLY A 423 -24.43 4.96 19.06
CA GLY A 423 -23.95 3.86 18.23
C GLY A 423 -22.90 2.97 18.89
N PRO A 424 -22.65 1.80 18.30
CA PRO A 424 -21.76 0.79 18.88
C PRO A 424 -20.31 1.27 19.05
N ASN A 425 -19.84 2.20 18.20
CA ASN A 425 -18.50 2.77 18.25
C ASN A 425 -18.42 4.12 18.98
N ALA A 426 -19.52 4.60 19.58
CA ALA A 426 -19.54 5.90 20.24
C ALA A 426 -18.70 5.94 21.53
N ASP A 427 -18.71 4.88 22.35
CA ASP A 427 -17.90 4.79 23.58
C ASP A 427 -16.93 3.59 23.54
N ASN A 428 -16.34 3.35 22.38
CA ASN A 428 -15.26 2.39 22.21
C ASN A 428 -14.11 3.03 21.42
N VAL A 429 -12.91 2.46 21.54
CA VAL A 429 -11.78 2.82 20.70
C VAL A 429 -11.50 1.68 19.72
N GLN A 430 -11.48 1.96 18.42
CA GLN A 430 -11.16 0.97 17.40
C GLN A 430 -9.74 1.20 16.89
N PHE A 431 -8.78 0.45 17.46
CA PHE A 431 -7.36 0.59 17.14
C PHE A 431 -6.93 -0.09 15.83
N GLY A 432 -7.70 -1.06 15.33
CA GLY A 432 -7.27 -1.95 14.24
C GLY A 432 -6.55 -3.20 14.75
N ASP A 433 -6.27 -4.15 13.85
CA ASP A 433 -5.44 -5.32 14.11
C ASP A 433 -3.97 -4.94 14.34
N TYR A 434 -3.13 -5.93 14.67
CA TYR A 434 -1.73 -5.67 15.06
C TYR A 434 -1.58 -4.55 16.10
N THR A 435 -2.52 -4.46 17.04
CA THR A 435 -2.47 -3.59 18.21
C THR A 435 -2.21 -4.43 19.47
N TRP A 436 -1.62 -3.81 20.49
CA TRP A 436 -1.43 -4.46 21.79
C TRP A 436 -2.63 -4.30 22.74
N SER A 437 -3.60 -3.44 22.40
CA SER A 437 -4.80 -3.20 23.22
C SER A 437 -6.10 -3.09 22.43
N LYS A 438 -7.19 -3.52 23.07
CA LYS A 438 -8.60 -3.25 22.71
C LYS A 438 -9.36 -2.52 23.82
N LYS A 439 -8.66 -2.17 24.90
CA LYS A 439 -9.27 -1.51 26.06
C LYS A 439 -9.47 -0.05 25.71
N LYS A 440 -10.70 0.45 25.86
CA LYS A 440 -11.01 1.86 25.59
C LYS A 440 -10.20 2.82 26.47
N GLU A 441 -9.75 2.34 27.64
CA GLU A 441 -8.92 3.11 28.58
C GLU A 441 -7.52 3.43 28.03
N ASP A 442 -7.05 2.69 27.02
CA ASP A 442 -5.75 2.93 26.39
C ASP A 442 -5.81 4.01 25.29
N GLY A 443 -7.01 4.50 24.97
CA GLY A 443 -7.23 5.58 24.01
C GLY A 443 -8.32 6.56 24.46
N VAL A 444 -8.80 7.38 23.53
CA VAL A 444 -9.90 8.31 23.77
C VAL A 444 -11.08 7.95 22.88
N THR A 445 -12.19 7.51 23.47
CA THR A 445 -13.43 7.20 22.73
C THR A 445 -14.02 8.46 22.09
N PRO A 446 -14.80 8.35 21.01
CA PRO A 446 -15.52 9.51 20.46
C PRO A 446 -16.39 10.24 21.49
N LEU A 447 -17.11 9.50 22.34
CA LEU A 447 -17.88 10.06 23.44
C LEU A 447 -16.99 10.85 24.41
N GLN A 448 -15.84 10.30 24.79
CA GLN A 448 -14.91 10.97 25.70
C GLN A 448 -14.32 12.23 25.05
N GLY A 449 -13.93 12.19 23.78
CA GLY A 449 -13.42 13.37 23.07
C GLY A 449 -14.46 14.48 22.94
N ILE A 450 -15.71 14.12 22.65
CA ILE A 450 -16.83 15.08 22.61
C ILE A 450 -17.10 15.67 24.00
N LYS A 451 -17.07 14.85 25.06
CA LYS A 451 -17.18 15.32 26.45
C LYS A 451 -16.05 16.29 26.81
N ASN A 452 -14.81 15.94 26.47
CA ASN A 452 -13.63 16.79 26.71
C ASN A 452 -13.78 18.16 26.04
N LEU A 453 -14.28 18.18 24.80
CA LEU A 453 -14.45 19.42 24.04
C LEU A 453 -15.61 20.25 24.56
N LEU A 454 -16.78 19.65 24.79
CA LEU A 454 -18.00 20.40 25.15
C LEU A 454 -18.04 20.81 26.61
N GLY A 455 -17.53 19.98 27.53
CA GLY A 455 -17.72 20.15 28.96
C GLY A 455 -19.20 20.23 29.33
N ASP A 456 -19.54 21.05 30.32
CA ASP A 456 -20.93 21.23 30.78
C ASP A 456 -21.76 22.20 29.93
N ARG A 457 -21.21 22.72 28.82
CA ARG A 457 -21.86 23.75 27.99
C ARG A 457 -23.02 23.21 27.16
N VAL A 458 -22.97 21.92 26.83
CA VAL A 458 -23.94 21.25 25.96
C VAL A 458 -24.25 19.90 26.59
N LYS A 459 -25.54 19.58 26.80
CA LYS A 459 -25.96 18.30 27.35
C LYS A 459 -25.65 17.17 26.37
N ILE A 460 -24.98 16.12 26.83
CA ILE A 460 -24.70 14.93 26.01
C ILE A 460 -25.67 13.81 26.40
N ASN A 461 -26.49 13.37 25.45
CA ASN A 461 -27.34 12.19 25.60
C ASN A 461 -26.65 11.01 24.87
N TYR A 462 -26.14 10.05 25.63
CA TYR A 462 -25.47 8.88 25.06
C TYR A 462 -26.42 7.68 25.01
N ALA A 463 -26.37 6.92 23.92
CA ALA A 463 -27.01 5.61 23.83
C ALA A 463 -26.21 4.68 22.90
N LYS A 464 -25.97 3.43 23.31
CA LYS A 464 -25.24 2.48 22.47
C LYS A 464 -26.03 2.08 21.21
N GLY A 465 -27.35 1.93 21.33
CA GLY A 465 -28.25 1.61 20.22
C GLY A 465 -28.22 0.14 19.80
N CYS A 466 -27.08 -0.35 19.30
CA CYS A 466 -26.92 -1.73 18.85
C CYS A 466 -25.49 -2.26 19.08
N SER A 467 -25.21 -3.49 18.64
CA SER A 467 -23.85 -4.06 18.61
C SER A 467 -23.35 -4.16 17.17
N LEU A 468 -22.02 -4.16 16.98
CA LEU A 468 -21.40 -4.23 15.64
C LEU A 468 -21.75 -5.50 14.87
N ALA A 469 -21.97 -6.62 15.57
CA ALA A 469 -22.15 -7.94 14.97
C ALA A 469 -23.39 -8.68 15.49
N SER A 470 -24.44 -7.96 15.89
CA SER A 470 -25.71 -8.55 16.36
C SER A 470 -26.91 -7.95 15.62
N LEU A 471 -27.92 -8.78 15.38
CA LEU A 471 -29.24 -8.38 14.87
C LEU A 471 -30.19 -7.90 15.98
N ASP A 472 -29.74 -7.87 17.24
CA ASP A 472 -30.54 -7.36 18.35
C ASP A 472 -30.80 -5.85 18.21
N THR A 473 -32.09 -5.48 18.19
CA THR A 473 -32.59 -4.11 18.04
C THR A 473 -33.08 -3.50 19.36
N SER A 474 -32.98 -4.22 20.48
CA SER A 474 -33.57 -3.81 21.77
C SER A 474 -33.10 -2.44 22.27
N GLY A 475 -31.86 -2.06 21.97
CA GLY A 475 -31.28 -0.75 22.33
C GLY A 475 -31.65 0.41 21.41
N ILE A 476 -32.28 0.17 20.25
CA ILE A 476 -32.54 1.23 19.27
C ILE A 476 -33.54 2.25 19.81
N ALA A 477 -34.55 1.82 20.59
CA ALA A 477 -35.54 2.72 21.18
C ALA A 477 -34.90 3.78 22.10
N GLU A 478 -33.88 3.41 22.88
CA GLU A 478 -33.11 4.33 23.73
C GLU A 478 -32.34 5.35 22.88
N ALA A 479 -31.74 4.92 21.77
CA ALA A 479 -31.03 5.79 20.85
C ALA A 479 -31.95 6.80 20.14
N VAL A 480 -33.14 6.35 19.73
CA VAL A 480 -34.19 7.22 19.18
C VAL A 480 -34.62 8.26 20.22
N ASP A 481 -34.77 7.88 21.48
CA ASP A 481 -35.12 8.80 22.55
C ASP A 481 -34.01 9.83 22.84
N ALA A 482 -32.75 9.39 22.86
CA ALA A 482 -31.59 10.28 22.99
C ALA A 482 -31.58 11.33 21.86
N ALA A 483 -31.86 10.93 20.63
CA ALA A 483 -31.95 11.83 19.48
C ALA A 483 -33.12 12.82 19.58
N ARG A 484 -34.32 12.38 20.00
CA ARG A 484 -35.49 13.28 20.21
C ARG A 484 -35.16 14.42 21.17
N HIS A 485 -34.41 14.11 22.22
CA HIS A 485 -33.99 15.03 23.26
C HIS A 485 -32.68 15.77 22.94
N SER A 486 -32.28 15.82 21.66
CA SER A 486 -31.09 16.53 21.20
C SER A 486 -31.36 17.46 20.03
N ASP A 487 -30.45 18.42 19.83
CA ASP A 487 -30.50 19.35 18.69
C ASP A 487 -29.89 18.73 17.43
N VAL A 488 -28.96 17.77 17.60
CA VAL A 488 -28.30 17.00 16.53
C VAL A 488 -27.92 15.62 17.06
N ALA A 489 -27.95 14.60 16.19
CA ALA A 489 -27.47 13.26 16.49
C ALA A 489 -26.18 12.93 15.74
N LEU A 490 -25.18 12.44 16.48
CA LEU A 490 -23.92 11.93 15.98
C LEU A 490 -23.93 10.41 16.11
N ILE A 491 -23.96 9.69 14.98
CA ILE A 491 -24.10 8.23 14.95
C ILE A 491 -22.78 7.59 14.54
N PHE A 492 -22.17 6.83 15.44
CA PHE A 492 -20.89 6.14 15.28
C PHE A 492 -21.11 4.65 14.98
N VAL A 493 -20.89 4.27 13.72
CA VAL A 493 -21.07 2.92 13.17
C VAL A 493 -19.82 2.46 12.43
N GLY A 494 -19.77 1.20 12.00
CA GLY A 494 -18.72 0.68 11.14
C GLY A 494 -18.34 -0.74 11.49
N SER A 495 -17.05 -0.96 11.77
CA SER A 495 -16.47 -2.28 12.07
C SER A 495 -15.63 -2.25 13.34
N SER A 496 -15.32 -3.43 13.86
CA SER A 496 -14.23 -3.65 14.83
C SER A 496 -13.23 -4.66 14.27
N SER A 497 -11.96 -4.47 14.61
CA SER A 497 -10.90 -5.37 14.18
C SER A 497 -10.53 -6.39 15.26
N THR A 498 -9.74 -7.40 14.89
CA THR A 498 -9.12 -8.34 15.83
C THR A 498 -7.97 -7.66 16.61
N ALA A 499 -7.46 -8.30 17.66
CA ALA A 499 -6.19 -7.92 18.29
C ALA A 499 -5.36 -9.19 18.39
N PHE A 500 -4.50 -9.39 17.40
CA PHE A 500 -3.83 -10.67 17.13
C PHE A 500 -3.07 -11.22 18.35
N VAL A 501 -2.45 -10.34 19.16
CA VAL A 501 -1.62 -10.75 20.31
C VAL A 501 -2.47 -10.98 21.58
N ARG A 502 -3.73 -10.55 21.61
CA ARG A 502 -4.62 -10.69 22.78
C ARG A 502 -6.04 -10.98 22.32
N HIS A 503 -6.37 -12.26 22.15
CA HIS A 503 -7.73 -12.69 21.84
C HIS A 503 -8.74 -12.09 22.84
N THR A 504 -9.77 -11.44 22.32
CA THR A 504 -10.90 -10.92 23.09
C THR A 504 -12.15 -11.73 22.81
N GLN A 505 -13.08 -11.76 23.77
CA GLN A 505 -14.40 -12.38 23.59
C GLN A 505 -15.33 -11.55 22.69
N GLU A 506 -15.01 -10.26 22.46
CA GLU A 506 -15.81 -9.40 21.59
C GLU A 506 -15.68 -9.80 20.11
N PRO A 507 -16.80 -9.89 19.36
CA PRO A 507 -16.76 -10.25 17.95
C PRO A 507 -16.09 -9.16 17.13
N SER A 508 -15.29 -9.59 16.16
CA SER A 508 -14.64 -8.72 15.16
C SER A 508 -15.29 -8.89 13.79
N THR A 509 -15.23 -7.84 12.97
CA THR A 509 -15.78 -7.80 11.60
C THR A 509 -14.73 -7.36 10.56
N SER A 510 -13.48 -7.20 10.99
CA SER A 510 -12.31 -6.82 10.20
C SER A 510 -11.03 -7.39 10.84
N GLY A 511 -9.92 -7.31 10.11
CA GLY A 511 -8.60 -7.78 10.51
C GLY A 511 -8.26 -9.19 10.01
N GLU A 512 -7.02 -9.60 10.21
CA GLU A 512 -6.50 -10.89 9.75
C GLU A 512 -7.40 -12.10 10.11
N GLY A 513 -7.81 -12.84 9.08
CA GLY A 513 -8.69 -14.02 9.20
C GLY A 513 -10.17 -13.71 9.46
N ILE A 514 -10.56 -12.43 9.45
CA ILE A 514 -11.94 -11.96 9.70
C ILE A 514 -12.48 -11.30 8.42
N ASP A 515 -12.86 -12.13 7.47
CA ASP A 515 -13.33 -11.73 6.14
C ASP A 515 -14.86 -11.63 6.07
N LEU A 516 -15.37 -10.70 5.27
CA LEU A 516 -16.81 -10.51 5.08
C LEU A 516 -17.26 -11.00 3.71
N SER A 517 -18.33 -11.79 3.65
CA SER A 517 -18.98 -12.10 2.37
C SER A 517 -19.85 -10.95 1.85
N ASP A 518 -20.30 -10.08 2.75
CA ASP A 518 -21.15 -8.93 2.47
C ASP A 518 -20.54 -7.66 3.08
N ILE A 519 -20.36 -6.64 2.26
CA ILE A 519 -19.72 -5.37 2.64
C ILE A 519 -20.74 -4.29 2.97
N SER A 520 -21.99 -4.63 3.25
CA SER A 520 -22.94 -3.77 3.97
C SER A 520 -22.58 -3.65 5.45
N LEU A 521 -23.11 -2.64 6.15
CA LEU A 521 -22.89 -2.52 7.60
C LEU A 521 -23.47 -3.74 8.33
N THR A 522 -22.66 -4.37 9.17
CA THR A 522 -23.03 -5.60 9.87
C THR A 522 -24.06 -5.35 10.98
N GLY A 523 -24.88 -6.35 11.28
CA GLY A 523 -25.85 -6.31 12.37
C GLY A 523 -26.97 -5.28 12.17
N ALA A 524 -27.51 -4.76 13.28
CA ALA A 524 -28.62 -3.80 13.27
C ALA A 524 -28.19 -2.33 13.01
N GLN A 525 -26.95 -2.09 12.58
CA GLN A 525 -26.40 -0.74 12.44
C GLN A 525 -27.16 0.13 11.42
N GLU A 526 -27.52 -0.42 10.26
CA GLU A 526 -28.27 0.36 9.26
C GLU A 526 -29.68 0.71 9.77
N GLN A 527 -30.34 -0.22 10.48
CA GLN A 527 -31.63 0.03 11.11
C GLN A 527 -31.55 1.14 12.15
N LEU A 528 -30.51 1.14 13.00
CA LEU A 528 -30.25 2.21 13.97
C LEU A 528 -30.15 3.58 13.28
N ILE A 529 -29.41 3.69 12.17
CA ILE A 529 -29.30 4.95 11.42
C ILE A 529 -30.67 5.39 10.90
N ARG A 530 -31.43 4.48 10.30
CA ARG A 530 -32.76 4.76 9.73
C ARG A 530 -33.74 5.26 10.79
N GLU A 531 -33.81 4.60 11.93
CA GLU A 531 -34.74 4.96 13.00
C GLU A 531 -34.37 6.28 13.69
N VAL A 532 -33.07 6.55 13.91
CA VAL A 532 -32.62 7.84 14.45
C VAL A 532 -32.87 8.97 13.45
N PHE A 533 -32.63 8.74 12.15
CA PHE A 533 -32.93 9.72 11.10
C PHE A 533 -34.41 10.05 11.00
N ALA A 534 -35.30 9.06 11.17
CA ALA A 534 -36.75 9.24 11.13
C ALA A 534 -37.31 10.18 12.22
N VAL A 535 -36.52 10.49 13.27
CA VAL A 535 -36.88 11.51 14.28
C VAL A 535 -36.98 12.92 13.68
N GLY A 536 -36.31 13.19 12.56
CA GLY A 536 -36.33 14.49 11.88
C GLY A 536 -35.38 15.53 12.47
N LYS A 537 -34.43 15.12 13.32
CA LYS A 537 -33.31 15.96 13.76
C LYS A 537 -32.17 15.91 12.75
N PRO A 538 -31.29 16.94 12.68
CA PRO A 538 -30.04 16.83 11.95
C PRO A 538 -29.23 15.62 12.41
N VAL A 539 -28.73 14.82 11.46
CA VAL A 539 -27.94 13.61 11.71
C VAL A 539 -26.59 13.71 11.01
N VAL A 540 -25.54 13.31 11.72
CA VAL A 540 -24.20 13.07 11.18
C VAL A 540 -23.88 11.60 11.38
N VAL A 541 -23.47 10.90 10.32
CA VAL A 541 -22.96 9.53 10.40
C VAL A 541 -21.43 9.56 10.34
N ILE A 542 -20.80 8.90 11.31
CA ILE A 542 -19.34 8.73 11.38
C ILE A 542 -19.05 7.24 11.24
N LEU A 543 -18.35 6.88 10.17
CA LEU A 543 -17.87 5.54 9.90
C LEU A 543 -16.48 5.34 10.55
N VAL A 544 -16.45 4.64 11.68
CA VAL A 544 -15.23 4.16 12.35
C VAL A 544 -14.99 2.73 11.86
N ALA A 545 -14.04 2.54 10.94
CA ALA A 545 -13.91 1.30 10.19
C ALA A 545 -12.51 0.98 9.65
N GLY A 546 -12.22 -0.31 9.47
CA GLY A 546 -11.00 -0.79 8.79
C GLY A 546 -11.12 -0.90 7.27
N LYS A 547 -12.34 -0.75 6.71
CA LYS A 547 -12.61 -0.92 5.28
C LYS A 547 -13.82 -0.11 4.80
N PRO A 548 -13.96 0.11 3.48
CA PRO A 548 -15.17 0.69 2.91
C PRO A 548 -16.40 -0.20 3.08
N PHE A 549 -17.58 0.42 3.20
CA PHE A 549 -18.87 -0.28 3.24
C PHE A 549 -19.80 0.21 2.13
N ALA A 550 -20.64 -0.68 1.61
CA ALA A 550 -21.74 -0.36 0.72
C ALA A 550 -22.91 0.26 1.52
N ILE A 551 -23.02 1.59 1.47
CA ILE A 551 -24.00 2.36 2.25
C ILE A 551 -24.82 3.35 1.38
N PRO A 552 -25.43 2.90 0.25
CA PRO A 552 -26.11 3.79 -0.69
C PRO A 552 -27.26 4.59 -0.05
N TRP A 553 -28.05 3.94 0.82
CA TRP A 553 -29.14 4.62 1.52
C TRP A 553 -28.63 5.73 2.44
N VAL A 554 -27.49 5.52 3.12
CA VAL A 554 -26.85 6.54 3.97
C VAL A 554 -26.40 7.73 3.13
N LYS A 555 -25.74 7.49 1.98
CA LYS A 555 -25.34 8.57 1.05
C LYS A 555 -26.54 9.40 0.59
N GLU A 556 -27.65 8.75 0.26
CA GLU A 556 -28.84 9.41 -0.24
C GLU A 556 -29.52 10.27 0.84
N ASN A 557 -29.67 9.75 2.06
CA ASN A 557 -30.56 10.35 3.06
C ASN A 557 -29.84 11.19 4.13
N ILE A 558 -28.61 10.84 4.50
CA ILE A 558 -27.91 11.52 5.60
C ILE A 558 -27.22 12.79 5.08
N PRO A 559 -27.37 13.95 5.75
CA PRO A 559 -26.81 15.21 5.25
C PRO A 559 -25.30 15.32 5.44
N ALA A 560 -24.73 14.75 6.50
CA ALA A 560 -23.29 14.78 6.75
C ALA A 560 -22.72 13.40 7.07
N ILE A 561 -21.65 13.02 6.40
CA ILE A 561 -21.02 11.70 6.50
C ILE A 561 -19.50 11.87 6.57
N LEU A 562 -18.87 11.22 7.54
CA LEU A 562 -17.42 11.17 7.72
C LEU A 562 -16.94 9.72 7.71
N ALA A 563 -15.77 9.46 7.13
CA ALA A 563 -15.00 8.24 7.37
C ALA A 563 -13.81 8.59 8.26
N GLN A 564 -13.82 8.08 9.49
CA GLN A 564 -12.76 8.29 10.50
C GLN A 564 -11.70 7.18 10.46
N TRP A 565 -11.92 6.10 9.72
CA TRP A 565 -11.06 4.91 9.73
C TRP A 565 -10.76 4.42 11.17
N TYR A 566 -9.70 3.64 11.37
CA TYR A 566 -9.11 3.39 12.70
C TYR A 566 -8.00 4.39 12.96
N ALA A 567 -8.28 5.36 13.83
CA ALA A 567 -7.52 6.61 13.96
C ALA A 567 -6.59 6.67 15.18
N GLY A 568 -6.19 5.50 15.69
CA GLY A 568 -5.21 5.38 16.78
C GLY A 568 -5.71 5.89 18.13
N GLU A 569 -4.81 6.01 19.10
CA GLU A 569 -5.19 6.27 20.51
C GLU A 569 -5.82 7.65 20.79
N GLN A 570 -5.75 8.58 19.83
CA GLN A 570 -6.31 9.92 19.95
C GLN A 570 -7.55 10.14 19.08
N GLU A 571 -8.16 9.07 18.57
CA GLU A 571 -9.27 9.16 17.61
C GLU A 571 -10.45 10.01 18.11
N GLY A 572 -10.86 9.86 19.38
CA GLY A 572 -12.01 10.56 19.92
C GLY A 572 -11.80 12.07 20.00
N ASN A 573 -10.59 12.50 20.39
CA ASN A 573 -10.25 13.92 20.38
C ASN A 573 -10.21 14.46 18.94
N SER A 574 -9.73 13.67 17.98
CA SER A 574 -9.68 14.04 16.55
C SER A 574 -11.06 14.30 15.96
N ILE A 575 -11.98 13.34 16.10
CA ILE A 575 -13.32 13.50 15.55
C ILE A 575 -14.11 14.60 16.24
N ALA A 576 -13.93 14.80 17.54
CA ALA A 576 -14.53 15.93 18.23
C ALA A 576 -14.07 17.27 17.62
N ASP A 577 -12.77 17.45 17.44
CA ASP A 577 -12.23 18.67 16.84
C ASP A 577 -12.66 18.87 15.39
N ILE A 578 -12.84 17.79 14.61
CA ILE A 578 -13.38 17.87 13.24
C ILE A 578 -14.87 18.24 13.26
N LEU A 579 -15.69 17.57 14.07
CA LEU A 579 -17.13 17.81 14.15
C LEU A 579 -17.45 19.26 14.55
N PHE A 580 -16.63 19.86 15.41
CA PHE A 580 -16.80 21.24 15.89
C PHE A 580 -15.90 22.26 15.18
N GLY A 581 -15.12 21.84 14.18
CA GLY A 581 -14.40 22.72 13.27
C GLY A 581 -13.13 23.37 13.83
N ASN A 582 -12.55 22.79 14.90
CA ASN A 582 -11.19 23.06 15.35
C ASN A 582 -10.16 22.50 14.37
N VAL A 583 -10.52 21.41 13.69
CA VAL A 583 -9.77 20.83 12.57
C VAL A 583 -10.63 20.90 11.30
N ASN A 584 -10.03 21.35 10.20
CA ASN A 584 -10.66 21.27 8.88
C ASN A 584 -10.26 19.92 8.23
N PRO A 585 -11.21 19.02 7.91
CA PRO A 585 -10.89 17.72 7.35
C PRO A 585 -10.14 17.87 6.02
N SER A 586 -9.17 16.98 5.81
CA SER A 586 -8.29 17.01 4.63
C SER A 586 -7.91 15.61 4.11
N GLY A 587 -8.48 14.55 4.69
CA GLY A 587 -8.29 13.20 4.20
C GLY A 587 -8.94 13.03 2.83
N LYS A 588 -8.38 12.14 2.02
CA LYS A 588 -8.93 11.69 0.74
C LYS A 588 -9.05 10.17 0.75
N LEU A 589 -10.08 9.63 0.12
CA LEU A 589 -10.29 8.18 0.04
C LEU A 589 -9.13 7.47 -0.68
N THR A 590 -8.64 6.37 -0.12
CA THR A 590 -7.65 5.49 -0.76
C THR A 590 -8.25 4.23 -1.36
N PHE A 591 -9.55 4.05 -1.17
CA PHE A 591 -10.37 3.00 -1.74
C PHE A 591 -11.64 3.61 -2.30
N SER A 592 -12.07 3.13 -3.46
CA SER A 592 -13.38 3.46 -4.01
C SER A 592 -14.46 2.73 -3.20
N PHE A 593 -15.53 3.44 -2.82
CA PHE A 593 -16.67 2.84 -2.12
C PHE A 593 -17.61 2.19 -3.13
N PRO A 594 -18.03 0.94 -2.92
CA PRO A 594 -18.99 0.26 -3.79
C PRO A 594 -20.44 0.61 -3.45
N GLN A 595 -21.33 0.45 -4.43
CA GLN A 595 -22.77 0.60 -4.22
C GLN A 595 -23.40 -0.62 -3.54
N SER A 596 -22.86 -1.82 -3.78
CA SER A 596 -23.21 -3.06 -3.09
C SER A 596 -22.05 -4.05 -3.23
N THR A 597 -22.10 -5.16 -2.49
CA THR A 597 -21.16 -6.28 -2.63
C THR A 597 -21.04 -6.78 -4.08
N GLY A 598 -22.15 -6.79 -4.83
CA GLY A 598 -22.16 -7.20 -6.24
C GLY A 598 -21.48 -6.22 -7.21
N HIS A 599 -21.06 -5.04 -6.74
CA HIS A 599 -20.29 -4.07 -7.54
C HIS A 599 -18.78 -4.28 -7.41
N LEU A 600 -18.32 -5.24 -6.61
CA LEU A 600 -16.90 -5.56 -6.53
C LEU A 600 -16.45 -6.35 -7.78
N PRO A 601 -15.23 -6.09 -8.28
CA PRO A 601 -14.29 -5.07 -7.82
C PRO A 601 -14.68 -3.65 -8.23
N VAL A 602 -14.26 -2.65 -7.43
CA VAL A 602 -14.68 -1.23 -7.60
C VAL A 602 -13.53 -0.23 -7.78
N TYR A 603 -12.28 -0.70 -7.85
CA TYR A 603 -11.11 0.17 -7.93
C TYR A 603 -11.15 1.16 -9.12
N TYR A 604 -10.57 2.34 -8.94
CA TYR A 604 -10.75 3.47 -9.87
C TYR A 604 -10.04 3.29 -11.21
N ASN A 605 -8.88 2.62 -11.24
CA ASN A 605 -8.05 2.43 -12.42
C ASN A 605 -8.45 1.15 -13.17
N TYR A 606 -9.73 1.04 -13.49
CA TYR A 606 -10.26 -0.05 -14.30
C TYR A 606 -9.81 0.06 -15.76
N LEU A 607 -9.85 -1.04 -16.51
CA LEU A 607 -9.58 -1.05 -17.95
C LEU A 607 -10.81 -0.56 -18.72
N PRO A 608 -10.68 0.06 -19.90
CA PRO A 608 -11.79 0.65 -20.65
C PRO A 608 -13.05 -0.21 -20.83
N THR A 609 -12.90 -1.54 -20.81
CA THR A 609 -13.99 -2.51 -20.98
C THR A 609 -14.68 -2.93 -19.67
N ASP A 610 -14.07 -2.71 -18.51
CA ASP A 610 -14.50 -3.28 -17.22
C ASP A 610 -15.80 -2.66 -16.66
N LYS A 611 -16.22 -1.51 -17.17
CA LYS A 611 -17.44 -0.81 -16.71
C LYS A 611 -18.64 -0.99 -17.64
N GLY A 612 -18.59 -1.98 -18.53
CA GLY A 612 -19.63 -2.24 -19.53
C GLY A 612 -19.58 -1.30 -20.73
N TYR A 613 -20.34 -1.66 -21.77
CA TYR A 613 -20.38 -0.96 -23.05
C TYR A 613 -21.53 0.04 -23.13
N TYR A 614 -22.73 -0.36 -22.68
CA TYR A 614 -23.95 0.42 -22.79
C TYR A 614 -24.06 1.46 -21.68
N LYS A 615 -23.78 1.07 -20.43
CA LYS A 615 -23.82 1.96 -19.24
C LYS A 615 -25.18 2.68 -19.07
N GLU A 616 -26.26 1.96 -19.35
CA GLU A 616 -27.63 2.47 -19.37
C GLU A 616 -28.48 1.71 -18.34
N PRO A 617 -28.39 2.05 -17.04
CA PRO A 617 -29.21 1.38 -16.03
C PRO A 617 -30.70 1.70 -16.22
N GLY A 618 -31.55 0.71 -16.00
CA GLY A 618 -33.01 0.82 -16.13
C GLY A 618 -33.75 0.77 -14.81
N THR A 619 -35.07 0.67 -14.88
CA THR A 619 -35.97 0.42 -13.73
C THR A 619 -36.55 -0.99 -13.81
N TYR A 620 -37.23 -1.47 -12.78
CA TYR A 620 -37.89 -2.78 -12.82
C TYR A 620 -38.94 -2.90 -13.93
N GLU A 621 -39.58 -1.78 -14.29
CA GLU A 621 -40.57 -1.69 -15.38
C GLU A 621 -39.90 -1.60 -16.76
N LYS A 622 -38.67 -1.07 -16.83
CA LYS A 622 -37.89 -0.94 -18.07
C LYS A 622 -36.42 -1.31 -17.80
N PRO A 623 -36.07 -2.62 -17.86
CA PRO A 623 -34.71 -3.09 -17.60
C PRO A 623 -33.68 -2.47 -18.55
N GLY A 624 -32.51 -2.14 -18.00
CA GLY A 624 -31.39 -1.54 -18.72
C GLY A 624 -30.22 -2.51 -18.96
N ARG A 625 -29.00 -1.98 -19.04
CA ARG A 625 -27.75 -2.71 -19.29
C ARG A 625 -26.59 -2.09 -18.49
N ASP A 626 -25.70 -2.95 -18.01
CA ASP A 626 -24.40 -2.59 -17.39
C ASP A 626 -24.47 -1.66 -16.15
N TYR A 627 -25.17 -1.98 -15.05
CA TYR A 627 -25.97 -3.18 -14.74
C TYR A 627 -27.46 -2.92 -15.02
N VAL A 628 -28.26 -3.99 -15.09
CA VAL A 628 -29.67 -3.91 -15.49
C VAL A 628 -30.46 -2.83 -14.72
N PHE A 629 -30.22 -2.70 -13.42
CA PHE A 629 -30.94 -1.77 -12.53
C PHE A 629 -30.02 -0.88 -11.68
N SER A 630 -28.73 -0.80 -12.01
CA SER A 630 -27.78 0.00 -11.22
C SER A 630 -26.60 0.47 -12.06
N ASN A 631 -26.07 1.65 -11.73
CA ASN A 631 -24.90 2.22 -12.40
C ASN A 631 -23.62 1.52 -11.92
N SER A 632 -22.68 1.21 -12.82
CA SER A 632 -21.38 0.60 -12.47
C SER A 632 -20.39 1.56 -11.76
N SER A 633 -20.76 2.83 -11.58
CA SER A 633 -19.95 3.86 -10.90
C SER A 633 -19.80 3.58 -9.40
N PRO A 634 -18.68 3.99 -8.78
CA PRO A 634 -18.51 3.88 -7.34
C PRO A 634 -19.49 4.81 -6.59
N LEU A 635 -19.79 4.46 -5.34
CA LEU A 635 -20.53 5.31 -4.41
C LEU A 635 -19.73 6.57 -4.05
N TRP A 636 -18.42 6.42 -3.82
CA TRP A 636 -17.45 7.52 -3.79
C TRP A 636 -16.16 7.01 -4.43
N ALA A 637 -15.54 7.80 -5.28
CA ALA A 637 -14.35 7.37 -6.00
C ALA A 637 -13.06 7.54 -5.18
N PHE A 638 -12.01 6.84 -5.57
CA PHE A 638 -10.64 7.08 -5.09
C PHE A 638 -10.26 8.57 -5.15
N GLY A 639 -9.53 9.02 -4.13
CA GLY A 639 -9.09 10.39 -3.99
C GLY A 639 -10.19 11.37 -3.58
N TYR A 640 -11.46 10.96 -3.41
CA TYR A 640 -12.55 11.83 -2.98
C TYR A 640 -12.39 12.27 -1.52
N GLY A 641 -12.70 13.53 -1.21
CA GLY A 641 -12.78 14.04 0.15
C GLY A 641 -13.03 15.55 0.17
N LEU A 642 -14.04 15.96 0.93
CA LEU A 642 -14.46 17.36 1.08
C LEU A 642 -13.67 18.07 2.19
N SER A 643 -13.83 19.39 2.23
CA SER A 643 -13.26 20.27 3.25
C SER A 643 -14.33 21.27 3.72
N TYR A 644 -14.13 21.89 4.88
CA TYR A 644 -14.94 23.04 5.33
C TYR A 644 -14.58 24.35 4.60
N THR A 645 -13.59 24.31 3.71
CA THR A 645 -13.27 25.40 2.79
C THR A 645 -13.37 24.92 1.35
N GLN A 646 -13.28 25.85 0.40
CA GLN A 646 -13.33 25.54 -1.03
C GLN A 646 -12.00 25.89 -1.68
N PHE A 647 -11.60 25.06 -2.65
CA PHE A 647 -10.40 25.28 -3.43
C PHE A 647 -10.76 25.41 -4.90
N GLU A 648 -10.17 26.41 -5.55
CA GLU A 648 -10.30 26.69 -6.96
C GLU A 648 -8.98 26.38 -7.67
N TYR A 649 -9.03 25.46 -8.62
CA TYR A 649 -7.91 25.10 -9.48
C TYR A 649 -7.85 26.12 -10.62
N LEU A 650 -6.95 27.10 -10.51
CA LEU A 650 -6.88 28.26 -11.40
C LEU A 650 -6.19 27.95 -12.73
N LYS A 651 -5.13 27.13 -12.69
CA LYS A 651 -4.30 26.80 -13.84
C LYS A 651 -3.58 25.48 -13.61
N ALA A 652 -3.41 24.68 -14.66
CA ALA A 652 -2.42 23.62 -14.71
C ALA A 652 -1.73 23.63 -16.07
N VAL A 653 -0.41 23.47 -16.09
CA VAL A 653 0.41 23.41 -17.32
C VAL A 653 1.55 22.43 -17.16
N THR A 654 2.00 21.86 -18.28
CA THR A 654 3.27 21.16 -18.38
C THR A 654 4.36 22.14 -18.80
N ASP A 655 5.63 21.84 -18.50
CA ASP A 655 6.77 22.66 -18.95
C ASP A 655 6.97 22.63 -20.46
N LYS A 656 6.56 21.55 -21.12
CA LYS A 656 6.52 21.37 -22.58
C LYS A 656 5.48 20.31 -22.95
N GLU A 657 5.29 20.07 -24.25
CA GLU A 657 4.38 19.03 -24.74
C GLU A 657 5.11 17.78 -25.24
N LEU A 658 6.36 17.88 -25.67
CA LEU A 658 7.14 16.77 -26.22
C LEU A 658 8.27 16.35 -25.27
N TYR A 659 8.29 15.07 -24.92
CA TYR A 659 9.24 14.47 -23.99
C TYR A 659 9.93 13.25 -24.59
N GLN A 660 11.16 13.01 -24.16
CA GLN A 660 11.92 11.79 -24.47
C GLN A 660 11.87 10.80 -23.30
N ALA A 661 12.29 9.55 -23.53
CA ALA A 661 12.18 8.46 -22.56
C ALA A 661 12.85 8.73 -21.20
N ASN A 662 13.90 9.57 -21.18
CA ASN A 662 14.65 9.94 -19.96
C ASN A 662 14.24 11.30 -19.38
N ASP A 663 13.25 11.96 -19.96
CA ASP A 663 12.78 13.25 -19.46
C ASP A 663 11.92 13.07 -18.21
N THR A 664 11.63 14.19 -17.56
CA THR A 664 10.64 14.30 -16.49
C THR A 664 9.60 15.33 -16.88
N VAL A 665 8.33 14.97 -16.79
CA VAL A 665 7.21 15.88 -17.01
C VAL A 665 7.00 16.74 -15.76
N CYS A 666 7.05 18.06 -15.92
CA CYS A 666 6.84 18.99 -14.82
C CYS A 666 5.43 19.57 -14.90
N VAL A 667 4.52 19.10 -14.05
CA VAL A 667 3.13 19.61 -14.00
C VAL A 667 3.04 20.69 -12.94
N THR A 668 2.89 21.94 -13.35
CA THR A 668 2.72 23.09 -12.46
C THR A 668 1.25 23.43 -12.32
N VAL A 669 0.75 23.42 -11.09
CA VAL A 669 -0.65 23.66 -10.73
C VAL A 669 -0.74 24.88 -9.82
N GLN A 670 -1.66 25.79 -10.14
CA GLN A 670 -2.01 26.94 -9.32
C GLN A 670 -3.37 26.72 -8.67
N LEU A 671 -3.40 26.78 -7.34
CA LEU A 671 -4.58 26.54 -6.52
C LEU A 671 -4.85 27.75 -5.62
N LYS A 672 -6.12 28.10 -5.44
CA LYS A 672 -6.55 29.15 -4.50
C LYS A 672 -7.54 28.60 -3.48
N ASN A 673 -7.37 28.95 -2.21
CA ASN A 673 -8.41 28.75 -1.21
C ASN A 673 -9.41 29.92 -1.28
N THR A 674 -10.64 29.65 -1.72
CA THR A 674 -11.69 30.67 -1.91
C THR A 674 -12.65 30.76 -0.73
N GLY A 675 -12.54 29.85 0.24
CA GLY A 675 -13.37 29.87 1.44
C GLY A 675 -12.80 30.75 2.56
N LYS A 676 -13.38 30.58 3.75
CA LYS A 676 -13.11 31.43 4.93
C LYS A 676 -12.21 30.77 5.99
N ARG A 677 -11.76 29.54 5.74
CA ARG A 677 -10.95 28.75 6.69
C ARG A 677 -9.67 28.30 6.02
N THR A 678 -8.59 28.25 6.80
CA THR A 678 -7.39 27.52 6.38
C THR A 678 -7.76 26.06 6.10
N GLY A 679 -7.16 25.47 5.07
CA GLY A 679 -7.42 24.09 4.71
C GLY A 679 -6.29 23.50 3.89
N LYS A 680 -6.25 22.17 3.86
CA LYS A 680 -5.30 21.40 3.07
C LYS A 680 -6.01 20.71 1.91
N GLU A 681 -5.46 20.82 0.71
CA GLU A 681 -5.96 20.17 -0.50
C GLU A 681 -4.91 19.19 -1.04
N VAL A 682 -5.35 18.11 -1.68
CA VAL A 682 -4.46 17.13 -2.33
C VAL A 682 -4.65 17.26 -3.84
N ILE A 683 -3.68 17.88 -4.49
CA ILE A 683 -3.58 17.91 -5.94
C ILE A 683 -3.23 16.49 -6.40
N GLN A 684 -4.00 15.92 -7.32
CA GLN A 684 -3.80 14.58 -7.86
C GLN A 684 -3.62 14.66 -9.38
N VAL A 685 -2.60 13.97 -9.90
CA VAL A 685 -2.29 13.90 -11.33
C VAL A 685 -2.37 12.45 -11.77
N TYR A 686 -3.33 12.17 -12.64
CA TYR A 686 -3.53 10.87 -13.24
C TYR A 686 -3.00 10.86 -14.66
N MET A 687 -2.40 9.75 -15.09
CA MET A 687 -1.98 9.52 -16.46
C MET A 687 -2.95 8.56 -17.14
N ARG A 688 -3.26 8.84 -18.40
CA ARG A 688 -3.90 7.91 -19.32
C ARG A 688 -3.05 7.79 -20.57
N ASP A 689 -2.70 6.56 -20.94
CA ASP A 689 -2.19 6.27 -22.27
C ASP A 689 -3.38 6.25 -23.23
N VAL A 690 -3.36 7.12 -24.25
CA VAL A 690 -4.52 7.33 -25.12
C VAL A 690 -4.65 6.19 -26.13
N VAL A 691 -3.51 5.70 -26.65
CA VAL A 691 -3.43 4.61 -27.63
C VAL A 691 -2.17 3.81 -27.35
N SER A 692 -2.36 2.54 -27.02
CA SER A 692 -1.31 1.58 -26.69
C SER A 692 -1.52 0.25 -27.40
N SER A 693 -0.46 -0.54 -27.57
CA SER A 693 -0.54 -1.90 -28.16
C SER A 693 -1.34 -2.89 -27.32
N VAL A 694 -1.48 -2.61 -26.03
CA VAL A 694 -2.26 -3.38 -25.07
C VAL A 694 -3.25 -2.48 -24.34
N MET A 695 -4.29 -3.05 -23.74
CA MET A 695 -5.26 -2.27 -22.98
C MET A 695 -4.62 -1.74 -21.70
N THR A 696 -4.71 -0.43 -21.46
CA THR A 696 -4.20 0.26 -20.28
C THR A 696 -5.34 0.83 -19.46
N GLN A 697 -5.08 1.12 -18.18
CA GLN A 697 -6.08 1.66 -17.27
C GLN A 697 -6.53 3.06 -17.71
N VAL A 698 -7.81 3.36 -17.52
CA VAL A 698 -8.38 4.66 -17.93
C VAL A 698 -7.78 5.86 -17.19
N LYS A 699 -7.21 5.61 -15.99
CA LYS A 699 -6.51 6.55 -15.12
C LYS A 699 -5.47 5.81 -14.30
N GLN A 700 -4.32 6.40 -14.07
CA GLN A 700 -3.30 5.88 -13.16
C GLN A 700 -2.71 7.06 -12.38
N LEU A 701 -2.76 7.06 -11.05
CA LEU A 701 -2.14 8.11 -10.25
C LEU A 701 -0.63 8.05 -10.48
N LYS A 702 -0.03 9.16 -10.92
CA LYS A 702 1.42 9.26 -11.15
C LYS A 702 2.07 10.42 -10.41
N GLY A 703 1.27 11.22 -9.70
CA GLY A 703 1.77 12.27 -8.84
C GLY A 703 0.67 12.85 -7.96
N PHE A 704 1.04 13.27 -6.76
CA PHE A 704 0.18 14.03 -5.88
C PHE A 704 0.99 14.99 -5.00
N ARG A 705 0.34 16.04 -4.51
CA ARG A 705 0.90 16.91 -3.48
C ARG A 705 -0.19 17.43 -2.57
N LYS A 706 0.00 17.28 -1.25
CA LYS A 706 -0.82 17.97 -0.25
C LYS A 706 -0.29 19.38 0.01
N VAL A 707 -1.15 20.38 -0.09
CA VAL A 707 -0.81 21.80 0.08
C VAL A 707 -1.70 22.43 1.13
N ASP A 708 -1.10 23.18 2.05
CA ASP A 708 -1.80 24.02 3.02
C ASP A 708 -1.98 25.43 2.46
N LEU A 709 -3.19 25.99 2.57
CA LEU A 709 -3.56 27.33 2.12
C LEU A 709 -4.42 28.07 3.14
N LEU A 710 -4.00 29.29 3.47
CA LEU A 710 -4.80 30.28 4.20
C LEU A 710 -6.00 30.78 3.35
N PRO A 711 -7.06 31.32 3.96
CA PRO A 711 -8.17 31.94 3.23
C PRO A 711 -7.69 32.99 2.22
N GLY A 712 -8.15 32.90 0.97
CA GLY A 712 -7.79 33.81 -0.11
C GLY A 712 -6.41 33.60 -0.72
N GLN A 713 -5.56 32.75 -0.11
CA GLN A 713 -4.21 32.47 -0.61
C GLN A 713 -4.25 31.69 -1.92
N THR A 714 -3.40 32.11 -2.86
CA THR A 714 -3.06 31.34 -4.05
C THR A 714 -1.66 30.75 -3.89
N ARG A 715 -1.48 29.49 -4.24
CA ARG A 715 -0.19 28.79 -4.23
C ARG A 715 0.03 28.07 -5.55
N GLU A 716 1.27 28.12 -6.03
CA GLU A 716 1.73 27.33 -7.16
C GLU A 716 2.55 26.14 -6.65
N THR A 717 2.45 25.01 -7.32
CA THR A 717 3.15 23.77 -6.97
C THR A 717 3.47 22.97 -8.23
N THR A 718 4.71 22.48 -8.31
CA THR A 718 5.15 21.62 -9.40
C THR A 718 5.24 20.17 -8.92
N ILE A 719 4.66 19.26 -9.70
CA ILE A 719 4.72 17.81 -9.52
C ILE A 719 5.57 17.23 -10.65
N MET A 720 6.60 16.49 -10.28
CA MET A 720 7.58 15.92 -11.21
C MET A 720 7.24 14.45 -11.47
N ILE A 721 7.04 14.08 -12.74
CA ILE A 721 6.66 12.74 -13.15
C ILE A 721 7.66 12.22 -14.18
N PRO A 722 8.60 11.34 -13.79
CA PRO A 722 9.56 10.77 -14.72
C PRO A 722 8.84 9.98 -15.83
N VAL A 723 9.30 10.09 -17.07
CA VAL A 723 8.66 9.40 -18.22
C VAL A 723 8.72 7.88 -18.09
N HIS A 724 9.67 7.33 -17.33
CA HIS A 724 9.71 5.88 -17.06
C HIS A 724 8.47 5.36 -16.30
N GLU A 725 7.72 6.23 -15.64
CA GLU A 725 6.45 5.85 -15.02
C GLU A 725 5.33 5.60 -16.05
N PHE A 726 5.57 5.87 -17.35
CA PHE A 726 4.62 5.66 -18.45
C PHE A 726 4.89 4.35 -19.20
N TYR A 727 5.85 3.54 -18.72
CA TYR A 727 6.18 2.27 -19.35
C TYR A 727 5.01 1.28 -19.26
N LEU A 728 4.85 0.53 -20.34
CA LEU A 728 4.04 -0.66 -20.43
C LEU A 728 4.85 -1.88 -20.03
N THR A 729 4.13 -2.97 -19.79
CA THR A 729 4.69 -4.25 -19.38
C THR A 729 4.34 -5.32 -20.41
N ASP A 730 5.35 -6.03 -20.93
CA ASP A 730 5.14 -7.14 -21.86
C ASP A 730 4.69 -8.42 -21.13
N ASP A 731 4.49 -9.51 -21.87
CA ASP A 731 4.06 -10.80 -21.34
C ASP A 731 5.15 -11.57 -20.56
N LEU A 732 6.41 -11.13 -20.67
CA LEU A 732 7.54 -11.58 -19.86
C LEU A 732 7.78 -10.65 -18.66
N GLY A 733 6.97 -9.61 -18.52
CA GLY A 733 7.05 -8.60 -17.49
C GLY A 733 8.05 -7.49 -17.79
N ASN A 734 8.76 -7.45 -18.92
CA ASN A 734 9.73 -6.39 -19.22
C ASN A 734 9.04 -5.06 -19.47
N ARG A 735 9.73 -3.97 -19.11
CA ARG A 735 9.23 -2.62 -19.30
C ARG A 735 9.58 -2.12 -20.70
N TYR A 736 8.62 -1.53 -21.40
CA TYR A 736 8.85 -0.86 -22.67
C TYR A 736 8.01 0.42 -22.76
N LEU A 737 8.41 1.35 -23.63
CA LEU A 737 7.71 2.61 -23.85
C LEU A 737 7.30 2.72 -25.30
N GLU A 738 6.06 3.09 -25.53
CA GLU A 738 5.55 3.41 -26.86
C GLU A 738 5.56 4.92 -27.07
N SER A 739 5.98 5.35 -28.26
CA SER A 739 5.81 6.74 -28.67
C SER A 739 4.33 6.99 -28.91
N GLY A 740 3.81 8.11 -28.40
CA GLY A 740 2.38 8.35 -28.49
C GLY A 740 1.91 9.54 -27.67
N LYS A 741 0.60 9.76 -27.72
CA LYS A 741 -0.10 10.77 -26.92
C LYS A 741 -0.49 10.16 -25.58
N PHE A 742 -0.16 10.86 -24.51
CA PHE A 742 -0.64 10.61 -23.16
C PHE A 742 -1.46 11.82 -22.69
N GLU A 743 -2.35 11.57 -21.74
CA GLU A 743 -3.15 12.61 -21.09
C GLU A 743 -2.83 12.65 -19.61
N LEU A 744 -2.40 13.82 -19.12
CA LEU A 744 -2.25 14.09 -17.70
C LEU A 744 -3.48 14.83 -17.18
N GLN A 745 -4.25 14.15 -16.35
CA GLN A 745 -5.51 14.59 -15.78
C GLN A 745 -5.27 15.14 -14.38
N VAL A 746 -5.42 16.45 -14.19
CA VAL A 746 -5.23 17.14 -12.91
C VAL A 746 -6.57 17.35 -12.23
N GLY A 747 -6.72 16.85 -11.00
CA GLY A 747 -7.98 16.87 -10.26
C GLY A 747 -7.82 16.84 -8.75
N THR A 748 -8.97 16.83 -8.07
CA THR A 748 -9.06 16.66 -6.60
C THR A 748 -9.48 15.24 -6.19
N SER A 749 -9.92 14.42 -7.14
CA SER A 749 -10.27 13.01 -7.00
C SER A 749 -10.27 12.34 -8.37
N SER A 750 -10.30 11.00 -8.42
CA SER A 750 -10.26 10.27 -9.70
C SER A 750 -11.49 10.54 -10.58
N ASP A 751 -12.60 10.98 -10.02
CA ASP A 751 -13.84 11.35 -10.73
C ASP A 751 -14.03 12.86 -10.93
N ARG A 752 -13.15 13.71 -10.38
CA ARG A 752 -13.23 15.17 -10.49
C ARG A 752 -11.93 15.78 -11.02
N ILE A 753 -11.84 15.79 -12.35
CA ILE A 753 -10.73 16.34 -13.13
C ILE A 753 -11.08 17.76 -13.58
N TYR A 754 -10.15 18.69 -13.41
CA TYR A 754 -10.28 20.09 -13.83
C TYR A 754 -9.51 20.39 -15.13
N PHE A 755 -8.36 19.75 -15.31
CA PHE A 755 -7.51 19.95 -16.49
C PHE A 755 -7.09 18.63 -17.10
N ASN A 756 -7.08 18.56 -18.43
CA ASN A 756 -6.47 17.47 -19.19
C ASN A 756 -5.34 18.07 -20.02
N LEU A 757 -4.11 17.69 -19.71
CA LEU A 757 -2.90 18.21 -20.34
C LEU A 757 -2.36 17.15 -21.31
N PRO A 758 -2.38 17.39 -22.63
CA PRO A 758 -1.78 16.46 -23.58
C PRO A 758 -0.26 16.51 -23.47
N VAL A 759 0.38 15.34 -23.43
CA VAL A 759 1.83 15.20 -23.57
C VAL A 759 2.15 14.12 -24.60
N TYR A 760 3.26 14.27 -25.29
CA TYR A 760 3.73 13.36 -26.33
C TYR A 760 5.08 12.80 -25.92
N ILE A 761 5.23 11.49 -25.99
CA ILE A 761 6.51 10.83 -25.77
C ILE A 761 7.08 10.38 -27.12
N GLY A 762 8.36 10.64 -27.35
CA GLY A 762 9.06 10.25 -28.58
C GLY A 762 8.97 11.33 -29.67
N SER A 763 8.38 11.01 -30.83
CA SER A 763 8.12 11.98 -31.90
C SER A 763 6.70 12.54 -31.78
N SER A 764 6.56 13.87 -31.90
CA SER A 764 5.24 14.51 -31.99
C SER A 764 4.49 13.88 -33.15
N GLY A 765 3.31 13.32 -32.89
CA GLY A 765 2.58 12.46 -33.80
C GLY A 765 2.57 12.95 -35.25
N LYS A 766 3.50 12.41 -36.05
CA LYS A 766 3.47 12.19 -37.50
C LYS A 766 4.44 11.06 -37.81
N GLY A 767 3.91 9.84 -37.91
CA GLY A 767 4.62 8.67 -38.40
C GLY A 767 5.54 8.01 -37.38
N GLY A 768 5.15 6.81 -36.95
CA GLY A 768 6.02 5.93 -36.18
C GLY A 768 7.30 5.60 -36.94
N GLN A 769 8.43 5.76 -36.27
CA GLN A 769 9.61 4.93 -36.47
C GLN A 769 10.17 4.59 -35.10
N THR A 770 10.32 3.29 -34.85
CA THR A 770 11.20 2.72 -33.85
C THR A 770 12.59 3.33 -34.02
N VAL A 771 13.19 3.82 -32.94
CA VAL A 771 14.54 4.38 -33.01
C VAL A 771 15.55 3.25 -33.12
N SER A 772 15.96 2.96 -34.35
CA SER A 772 17.31 2.48 -34.67
C SER A 772 17.84 3.26 -35.88
N GLY A 773 18.74 4.21 -35.65
CA GLY A 773 19.71 4.72 -36.63
C GLY A 773 19.21 5.50 -37.86
N THR A 774 19.84 6.65 -38.09
CA THR A 774 20.00 7.42 -39.35
C THR A 774 18.87 8.33 -39.86
N SER A 775 19.33 9.44 -40.47
CA SER A 775 18.72 10.75 -40.66
C SER A 775 17.61 10.83 -41.73
N PHE A 776 16.72 11.81 -41.61
CA PHE A 776 15.80 12.20 -42.70
C PHE A 776 15.70 13.71 -42.94
N LYS A 777 15.70 14.04 -44.24
CA LYS A 777 15.51 15.35 -44.88
C LYS A 777 14.03 15.75 -44.90
N SER A 778 13.76 17.07 -45.00
CA SER A 778 12.41 17.66 -45.01
C SER A 778 11.61 17.32 -46.27
N ARG A 779 10.27 17.27 -46.12
CA ARG A 779 9.29 16.90 -47.16
C ARG A 779 8.96 18.06 -48.10
N THR A 780 9.01 17.76 -49.39
CA THR A 780 8.49 18.51 -50.54
C THR A 780 6.99 18.24 -50.77
N ASP A 781 6.34 19.08 -51.59
CA ASP A 781 4.94 18.96 -52.04
C ASP A 781 4.57 17.54 -52.53
N GLY A 782 3.43 17.01 -52.04
CA GLY A 782 2.97 15.64 -52.28
C GLY A 782 2.42 15.36 -53.68
N LYS A 783 2.57 14.11 -54.16
CA LYS A 783 2.13 13.64 -55.48
C LYS A 783 0.67 13.18 -55.45
N VAL A 784 -0.09 13.41 -56.52
CA VAL A 784 -1.45 12.85 -56.67
C VAL A 784 -1.40 11.33 -56.92
N ILE A 785 -2.11 10.57 -56.09
CA ILE A 785 -2.28 9.11 -56.15
C ILE A 785 -3.76 8.73 -56.30
N GLN A 786 -4.04 7.51 -56.74
CA GLN A 786 -5.38 6.94 -56.76
C GLN A 786 -5.58 6.07 -55.52
N VAL A 787 -6.62 6.36 -54.75
CA VAL A 787 -6.99 5.68 -53.51
C VAL A 787 -8.30 4.95 -53.73
N LYS A 788 -8.37 3.69 -53.32
CA LYS A 788 -9.62 2.91 -53.23
C LYS A 788 -9.94 2.58 -51.77
N GLY A 789 -11.12 2.09 -51.48
CA GLY A 789 -11.44 1.63 -50.12
C GLY A 789 -12.89 1.24 -49.92
N THR A 790 -13.23 0.84 -48.70
CA THR A 790 -14.61 0.50 -48.29
C THR A 790 -15.08 1.34 -47.12
N VAL A 791 -16.37 1.69 -47.11
CA VAL A 791 -17.03 2.38 -46.01
C VAL A 791 -18.08 1.47 -45.39
N ARG A 792 -18.01 1.26 -44.07
CA ARG A 792 -18.94 0.43 -43.29
C ARG A 792 -19.50 1.20 -42.09
N ASP A 793 -20.54 0.70 -41.44
CA ASP A 793 -20.96 1.21 -40.12
C ASP A 793 -20.22 0.50 -38.97
N ILE A 794 -20.52 0.90 -37.74
CA ILE A 794 -19.96 0.30 -36.50
C ILE A 794 -20.31 -1.18 -36.32
N GLN A 795 -21.30 -1.70 -37.06
CA GLN A 795 -21.68 -3.12 -37.09
C GLN A 795 -21.07 -3.86 -38.30
N ALA A 796 -20.09 -3.25 -38.98
CA ALA A 796 -19.43 -3.73 -40.18
C ALA A 796 -20.35 -3.88 -41.41
N THR A 797 -21.53 -3.24 -41.44
CA THR A 797 -22.44 -3.24 -42.59
C THR A 797 -21.92 -2.29 -43.69
N PRO A 798 -21.81 -2.70 -44.97
CA PRO A 798 -21.42 -1.80 -46.05
C PRO A 798 -22.35 -0.60 -46.22
N LEU A 799 -21.78 0.60 -46.38
CA LEU A 799 -22.54 1.83 -46.57
C LEU A 799 -22.47 2.31 -48.01
N ALA A 800 -23.58 2.17 -48.74
CA ALA A 800 -23.74 2.69 -50.10
C ALA A 800 -24.00 4.19 -50.13
N ARG A 801 -23.63 4.86 -51.23
CA ARG A 801 -23.87 6.29 -51.50
C ARG A 801 -23.28 7.24 -50.44
N VAL A 802 -22.17 6.86 -49.81
CA VAL A 802 -21.35 7.78 -49.00
C VAL A 802 -20.57 8.66 -49.97
N LYS A 803 -20.62 9.98 -49.80
CA LYS A 803 -19.82 10.93 -50.59
C LYS A 803 -18.42 10.99 -50.00
N VAL A 804 -17.43 10.62 -50.81
CA VAL A 804 -16.00 10.72 -50.51
C VAL A 804 -15.44 11.90 -51.30
N GLN A 805 -14.79 12.86 -50.64
CA GLN A 805 -14.29 14.07 -51.29
C GLN A 805 -12.86 14.37 -50.86
N SER A 806 -11.97 14.66 -51.81
CA SER A 806 -10.64 15.19 -51.49
C SER A 806 -10.77 16.65 -51.05
N GLU A 807 -10.19 16.97 -49.90
CA GLU A 807 -10.20 18.33 -49.34
C GLU A 807 -9.41 19.30 -50.24
N GLU A 808 -8.29 18.84 -50.81
CA GLU A 808 -7.36 19.70 -51.55
C GLU A 808 -7.78 19.91 -53.00
N SER A 809 -8.23 18.85 -53.69
CA SER A 809 -8.60 18.95 -55.11
C SER A 809 -10.08 19.23 -55.33
N GLY A 810 -10.92 19.01 -54.32
CA GLY A 810 -12.38 19.05 -54.44
C GLY A 810 -12.96 17.87 -55.24
N GLU A 811 -12.13 16.94 -55.73
CA GLU A 811 -12.61 15.73 -56.42
C GLU A 811 -13.53 14.93 -55.50
N SER A 812 -14.57 14.31 -56.03
CA SER A 812 -15.50 13.51 -55.23
C SER A 812 -15.99 12.25 -55.94
N ALA A 813 -16.27 11.23 -55.14
CA ALA A 813 -16.81 9.94 -55.54
C ALA A 813 -17.95 9.52 -54.60
N LEU A 814 -18.77 8.56 -55.02
CA LEU A 814 -19.79 7.93 -54.18
C LEU A 814 -19.46 6.44 -54.00
N THR A 815 -19.69 5.92 -52.80
CA THR A 815 -19.57 4.47 -52.59
C THR A 815 -20.68 3.69 -53.31
N ASP A 816 -20.35 2.52 -53.83
CA ASP A 816 -21.31 1.59 -54.45
C ASP A 816 -22.11 0.78 -53.39
N TYR A 817 -22.95 -0.15 -53.82
CA TYR A 817 -23.76 -0.98 -52.92
C TYR A 817 -22.93 -1.91 -51.99
N ARG A 818 -21.65 -2.13 -52.31
CA ARG A 818 -20.69 -2.88 -51.47
C ARG A 818 -19.90 -1.95 -50.56
N GLY A 819 -20.25 -0.66 -50.52
CA GLY A 819 -19.54 0.38 -49.77
C GLY A 819 -18.18 0.73 -50.36
N THR A 820 -17.85 0.31 -51.59
CA THR A 820 -16.54 0.54 -52.20
C THR A 820 -16.46 1.87 -52.94
N TYR A 821 -15.30 2.53 -52.93
CA TYR A 821 -15.04 3.75 -53.70
C TYR A 821 -13.62 3.75 -54.28
N THR A 822 -13.40 4.63 -55.27
CA THR A 822 -12.07 5.00 -55.80
C THR A 822 -12.04 6.49 -56.11
N ILE A 823 -10.97 7.20 -55.75
CA ILE A 823 -10.80 8.65 -55.90
C ILE A 823 -9.32 9.03 -56.08
N LYS A 824 -9.00 10.13 -56.78
CA LYS A 824 -7.64 10.68 -56.79
C LYS A 824 -7.48 11.78 -55.73
N VAL A 825 -6.36 11.74 -55.02
CA VAL A 825 -6.03 12.65 -53.91
C VAL A 825 -4.51 12.74 -53.78
N LYS A 826 -3.98 13.82 -53.20
CA LYS A 826 -2.54 13.89 -52.90
C LYS A 826 -2.15 12.79 -51.90
N ASP A 827 -0.96 12.24 -52.03
CA ASP A 827 -0.42 11.24 -51.10
C ASP A 827 -0.37 11.77 -49.66
N ASN A 828 -0.17 13.07 -49.47
CA ASN A 828 -0.27 13.75 -48.20
C ASN A 828 -1.62 14.47 -47.96
N GLY A 829 -2.64 14.18 -48.78
CA GLY A 829 -3.93 14.85 -48.76
C GLY A 829 -4.97 14.21 -47.83
N ARG A 830 -6.19 14.74 -47.83
CA ARG A 830 -7.30 14.34 -46.95
C ARG A 830 -8.56 13.95 -47.71
N LEU A 831 -9.24 12.92 -47.21
CA LEU A 831 -10.54 12.46 -47.69
C LEU A 831 -11.62 12.72 -46.64
N ILE A 832 -12.71 13.37 -47.07
CA ILE A 832 -13.91 13.66 -46.27
C ILE A 832 -15.02 12.71 -46.72
N PHE A 833 -15.60 11.98 -45.77
CA PHE A 833 -16.68 11.03 -45.96
C PHE A 833 -17.96 11.58 -45.33
N SER A 834 -19.02 11.75 -46.13
CA SER A 834 -20.28 12.33 -45.68
C SER A 834 -21.49 11.54 -46.18
N LYS A 835 -22.47 11.35 -45.29
CA LYS A 835 -23.75 10.69 -45.61
C LYS A 835 -24.82 11.11 -44.61
N LYS A 836 -26.01 11.49 -45.10
CA LYS A 836 -27.16 11.87 -44.26
C LYS A 836 -27.48 10.77 -43.23
N GLY A 837 -27.57 11.15 -41.94
CA GLY A 837 -27.80 10.22 -40.82
C GLY A 837 -26.54 9.57 -40.26
N PHE A 838 -25.36 9.91 -40.76
CA PHE A 838 -24.05 9.50 -40.24
C PHE A 838 -23.21 10.72 -39.90
N ALA A 839 -22.33 10.60 -38.91
CA ALA A 839 -21.34 11.63 -38.61
C ALA A 839 -20.29 11.68 -39.73
N ASP A 840 -19.98 12.88 -40.22
CA ASP A 840 -18.93 13.08 -41.23
C ASP A 840 -17.57 12.67 -40.66
N LYS A 841 -16.69 12.11 -41.51
CA LYS A 841 -15.37 11.62 -41.11
C LYS A 841 -14.30 12.13 -42.06
N THR A 842 -13.17 12.60 -41.54
CA THR A 842 -12.03 13.04 -42.36
C THR A 842 -10.80 12.17 -42.05
N ILE A 843 -10.08 11.73 -43.08
CA ILE A 843 -8.88 10.87 -42.98
C ILE A 843 -7.74 11.47 -43.80
N GLU A 844 -6.53 11.51 -43.23
CA GLU A 844 -5.28 11.78 -43.97
C GLU A 844 -4.86 10.51 -44.74
N VAL A 845 -4.52 10.66 -46.02
CA VAL A 845 -4.22 9.54 -46.93
C VAL A 845 -2.85 8.92 -46.64
N GLU A 846 -1.87 9.72 -46.19
CA GLU A 846 -0.52 9.28 -45.81
C GLU A 846 0.18 8.32 -46.79
N GLY A 847 -0.05 8.48 -48.09
CA GLY A 847 0.51 7.66 -49.17
C GLY A 847 -0.18 6.31 -49.37
N GLN A 848 -1.23 6.02 -48.60
CA GLN A 848 -2.00 4.78 -48.71
C GLN A 848 -2.83 4.77 -50.00
N THR A 849 -2.81 3.64 -50.70
CA THR A 849 -3.65 3.43 -51.90
C THR A 849 -4.94 2.67 -51.59
N ASP A 850 -5.11 2.18 -50.35
CA ASP A 850 -6.35 1.58 -49.83
C ASP A 850 -6.71 2.21 -48.48
N VAL A 851 -7.84 2.91 -48.41
CA VAL A 851 -8.32 3.61 -47.21
C VAL A 851 -9.75 3.16 -46.92
N SER A 852 -9.90 2.19 -46.01
CA SER A 852 -11.21 1.69 -45.59
C SER A 852 -11.59 2.22 -44.20
N ILE A 853 -12.84 2.65 -44.02
CA ILE A 853 -13.30 3.32 -42.79
C ILE A 853 -14.63 2.79 -42.27
N GLN A 854 -14.88 3.03 -40.98
CA GLN A 854 -16.20 2.92 -40.36
C GLN A 854 -16.79 4.31 -40.06
N MET A 855 -18.10 4.49 -40.31
CA MET A 855 -18.89 5.67 -39.94
C MET A 855 -19.92 5.32 -38.85
N ALA A 856 -20.05 6.16 -37.83
CA ALA A 856 -21.10 6.05 -36.83
C ALA A 856 -22.36 6.81 -37.28
N LYS A 857 -23.55 6.37 -36.83
CA LYS A 857 -24.78 7.16 -37.01
C LYS A 857 -24.62 8.49 -36.26
N GLY A 858 -25.01 9.58 -36.91
CA GLY A 858 -25.07 10.89 -36.25
C GLY A 858 -26.32 10.96 -35.37
N GLU A 859 -26.25 11.72 -34.27
CA GLU A 859 -27.40 12.01 -33.40
C GLU A 859 -28.56 12.68 -34.15
#